data_AF-A0A955IEY1-F1
#
_entry.id   AF-A0A955IEY1-F1
#
_cell.length_a   1.000
_cell.length_b   1.000
_cell.length_c   1.000
_cell.angle_alpha   90.00
_cell.angle_beta   90.00
_cell.angle_gamma   90.00
#
_symmetry.space_group_name_H-M   'P 1'
#
loop_
_entity.id
_entity.type
_entity.pdbx_description
1 polymer ?
#
loop_
_entity_poly.entity_id
_entity_poly.type
_entity_poly.pdbx_seq_one_letter_code
_entity_poly.pdbx_strand_id
1 'polypeptide(L)'
;MPRRAMATSSFRPTTLLVGALIVGVAASLASATTRYVAPCGNDAWAGVSVSCVPPLGPKHTIQAALADSSDGDQILVLPGVYAGPIDLDGKAVHLKGIGGAAATVVNGNGSGPVVLCNSLEGADSIIEGLTIAGGDSASTGGGMLIALSSPTVVDCAFTGNHAATKGGGVAVTTGSPHFSGCAFVGNTAGNEGGGVATNFGLPVFEDCLFENNASFLGGGIATSGGSPLFVDCAVRDNNADLGAGMHCSLGAPTVEGSIIEDNNATQDGGGVLALGTDLALDSTTISGNIADNWGGGLAVFDGAVDATDTAFLANEADYGGGVYAVGGAELSFVACTAIGNHAIATVGGIGSVDSSLLLLGCTIEANTSTTIGGLGVSGGEVAAIGCTIADNLGNFAGGGMGLGSLAPDEAVFQLCSLTGNLGGLGGGAVLLLDGAATFEACTFTENAAASGGAIADLSEVFGGTLRLRDCLFNGNQSNLGGGAVRLDSYVALDAVRCRFLSNTVAFSDGGAVYTTGTTLRLVSCELIGNSAAGSGGAVHATGVASIVNCVLADNHAEDDGGALWLANLTGGEVTSCTLTANTALGDGGAVHAFAGQPVPIANSIVWGNGTPQISGDAFTTHYSIVPLGVAGPGCFNANPKFVAPVAGNYRLAATSPAIDAGLEWLLPVDAADADDDGDVTELIDVDRDGDPRVASGSADADTCTLVLDLGAYESAGAAPAVPTLLGDLNHDGIVGAADLGLLLAAWGPAPGCPAADLNGDGVVNGADLALVLAAWG
;
A
#
# COMPACT_ATOMS: atom_id res chain seq x y z
N MET A 1 -13.38 23.57 -14.59
CA MET A 1 -12.76 23.70 -15.94
C MET A 1 -11.66 24.75 -15.85
N PRO A 2 -10.43 24.50 -16.33
CA PRO A 2 -10.12 23.90 -17.62
C PRO A 2 -9.57 22.46 -17.54
N ARG A 3 -9.76 21.73 -18.66
CA ARG A 3 -9.35 20.35 -18.92
C ARG A 3 -7.83 20.27 -19.07
N ARG A 4 -7.19 19.30 -18.38
CA ARG A 4 -5.82 18.85 -18.66
C ARG A 4 -5.85 17.49 -19.36
N ALA A 5 -4.89 17.34 -20.27
CA ALA A 5 -4.84 16.34 -21.33
C ALA A 5 -4.69 14.90 -20.81
N MET A 6 -5.51 13.99 -21.35
CA MET A 6 -5.32 12.54 -21.28
C MET A 6 -4.00 12.17 -21.97
N ALA A 7 -3.11 11.57 -21.20
CA ALA A 7 -1.99 10.80 -21.72
C ALA A 7 -2.53 9.46 -22.25
N THR A 8 -2.08 9.10 -23.43
CA THR A 8 -2.48 7.92 -24.20
C THR A 8 -1.96 6.64 -23.54
N SER A 9 -2.84 5.87 -22.90
CA SER A 9 -2.59 4.46 -22.59
C SER A 9 -2.91 3.60 -23.82
N SER A 10 -2.10 2.58 -24.02
CA SER A 10 -2.10 1.71 -25.19
C SER A 10 -3.35 0.83 -25.25
N PHE A 11 -4.31 1.25 -26.07
CA PHE A 11 -5.39 0.38 -26.55
C PHE A 11 -4.81 -0.87 -27.21
N ARG A 12 -5.09 -2.05 -26.65
CA ARG A 12 -5.09 -3.31 -27.41
C ARG A 12 -6.50 -3.49 -27.99
N PRO A 13 -6.70 -3.39 -29.32
CA PRO A 13 -7.99 -3.74 -29.91
C PRO A 13 -8.04 -5.26 -30.06
N THR A 14 -8.77 -5.96 -29.20
CA THR A 14 -9.28 -7.31 -29.52
C THR A 14 -10.33 -7.17 -30.61
N THR A 15 -9.83 -7.17 -31.84
CA THR A 15 -10.63 -7.25 -33.05
C THR A 15 -11.26 -8.64 -33.08
N LEU A 16 -12.55 -8.75 -32.80
CA LEU A 16 -13.31 -9.97 -33.02
C LEU A 16 -13.43 -10.18 -34.54
N LEU A 17 -12.54 -11.02 -35.07
CA LEU A 17 -12.51 -11.39 -36.48
C LEU A 17 -13.66 -12.39 -36.75
N VAL A 18 -14.86 -11.88 -37.04
CA VAL A 18 -15.94 -12.71 -37.63
C VAL A 18 -15.62 -12.93 -39.11
N GLY A 19 -14.75 -13.90 -39.37
CA GLY A 19 -14.47 -14.42 -40.70
C GLY A 19 -15.67 -15.22 -41.21
N ALA A 20 -16.45 -14.61 -42.09
CA ALA A 20 -17.52 -15.28 -42.83
C ALA A 20 -16.93 -16.41 -43.71
N LEU A 21 -17.23 -17.67 -43.37
CA LEU A 21 -17.16 -18.80 -44.29
C LEU A 21 -18.60 -19.23 -44.61
N ILE A 22 -19.21 -18.52 -45.57
CA ILE A 22 -20.46 -18.96 -46.21
C ILE A 22 -20.09 -20.07 -47.20
N VAL A 23 -20.41 -21.31 -46.86
CA VAL A 23 -20.64 -22.38 -47.84
C VAL A 23 -22.09 -22.79 -47.69
N GLY A 24 -22.84 -22.59 -48.78
CA GLY A 24 -24.29 -22.52 -48.74
C GLY A 24 -25.01 -23.84 -48.56
N VAL A 25 -26.12 -23.76 -47.84
CA VAL A 25 -27.38 -24.40 -48.23
C VAL A 25 -28.43 -23.30 -48.20
N ALA A 26 -28.98 -22.97 -49.36
CA ALA A 26 -30.06 -22.01 -49.49
C ALA A 26 -31.32 -22.59 -48.83
N ALA A 27 -31.57 -22.22 -47.56
CA ALA A 27 -32.91 -22.23 -47.00
C ALA A 27 -33.66 -21.04 -47.61
N SER A 28 -34.85 -21.28 -48.16
CA SER A 28 -35.69 -20.23 -48.70
C SER A 28 -36.00 -19.22 -47.59
N LEU A 29 -35.57 -17.97 -47.74
CA LEU A 29 -36.07 -16.83 -46.95
C LEU A 29 -37.57 -16.71 -47.20
N ALA A 30 -38.38 -17.31 -46.32
CA ALA A 30 -39.75 -16.86 -46.14
C ALA A 30 -39.67 -15.38 -45.73
N SER A 31 -40.51 -14.54 -46.33
CA SER A 31 -40.63 -13.14 -45.89
C SER A 31 -41.00 -13.14 -44.42
N ALA A 32 -40.18 -12.52 -43.56
CA ALA A 32 -40.51 -12.27 -42.16
C ALA A 32 -41.94 -11.74 -42.05
N THR A 33 -42.76 -12.41 -41.27
CA THR A 33 -44.17 -12.05 -41.05
C THR A 33 -44.36 -11.52 -39.64
N THR A 34 -45.32 -10.60 -39.50
CA THR A 34 -45.69 -10.06 -38.20
C THR A 34 -46.95 -10.74 -37.67
N ARG A 35 -46.93 -11.08 -36.38
CA ARG A 35 -48.10 -11.54 -35.61
C ARG A 35 -48.39 -10.55 -34.49
N TYR A 36 -49.65 -10.20 -34.31
CA TYR A 36 -50.12 -9.30 -33.25
C TYR A 36 -50.80 -10.09 -32.13
N VAL A 37 -50.55 -9.70 -30.88
CA VAL A 37 -51.15 -10.31 -29.68
C VAL A 37 -51.83 -9.22 -28.84
N ALA A 38 -53.09 -9.39 -28.46
CA ALA A 38 -53.86 -8.40 -27.69
C ALA A 38 -54.83 -9.06 -26.69
N PRO A 39 -55.19 -8.41 -25.57
CA PRO A 39 -56.15 -8.97 -24.61
C PRO A 39 -57.53 -9.26 -25.23
N CYS A 40 -57.96 -8.47 -26.24
CA CYS A 40 -59.20 -8.71 -26.98
C CYS A 40 -59.07 -9.74 -28.11
N GLY A 41 -57.89 -10.35 -28.30
CA GLY A 41 -57.61 -11.30 -29.36
C GLY A 41 -58.29 -12.65 -29.20
N ASN A 42 -58.06 -13.52 -30.18
CA ASN A 42 -58.52 -14.91 -30.18
C ASN A 42 -57.48 -15.80 -30.85
N ASP A 43 -57.12 -16.92 -30.21
CA ASP A 43 -56.05 -17.80 -30.69
C ASP A 43 -56.38 -18.54 -31.99
N ALA A 44 -57.66 -18.58 -32.39
CA ALA A 44 -58.10 -19.09 -33.69
C ALA A 44 -57.91 -18.08 -34.84
N TRP A 45 -57.59 -16.81 -34.57
CA TRP A 45 -57.37 -15.79 -35.60
C TRP A 45 -55.96 -15.87 -36.18
N ALA A 46 -55.76 -15.33 -37.38
CA ALA A 46 -54.46 -15.37 -38.06
C ALA A 46 -53.38 -14.49 -37.39
N GLY A 47 -53.75 -13.56 -36.51
CA GLY A 47 -52.80 -12.67 -35.84
C GLY A 47 -52.21 -11.60 -36.77
N VAL A 48 -52.81 -11.31 -37.93
CA VAL A 48 -52.22 -10.40 -38.93
C VAL A 48 -52.75 -8.97 -38.87
N SER A 49 -53.58 -8.65 -37.88
CA SER A 49 -54.13 -7.32 -37.65
C SER A 49 -54.17 -6.99 -36.16
N VAL A 50 -53.98 -5.71 -35.82
CA VAL A 50 -54.18 -5.17 -34.47
C VAL A 50 -55.67 -5.03 -34.11
N SER A 51 -56.56 -5.00 -35.10
CA SER A 51 -57.99 -4.80 -34.88
C SER A 51 -58.63 -6.11 -34.43
N CYS A 52 -59.41 -6.08 -33.34
CA CYS A 52 -60.10 -7.26 -32.80
C CYS A 52 -61.34 -7.65 -33.64
N VAL A 53 -61.09 -7.98 -34.90
CA VAL A 53 -62.09 -8.37 -35.91
C VAL A 53 -61.73 -9.75 -36.47
N PRO A 54 -62.62 -10.76 -36.36
CA PRO A 54 -62.38 -12.09 -36.90
C PRO A 54 -62.33 -12.09 -38.44
N PRO A 55 -61.59 -13.03 -39.07
CA PRO A 55 -60.63 -13.98 -38.51
C PRO A 55 -59.18 -13.45 -38.54
N LEU A 56 -58.97 -12.16 -38.86
CA LEU A 56 -57.65 -11.57 -39.11
C LEU A 56 -57.05 -10.84 -37.91
N GLY A 57 -57.82 -10.64 -36.83
CA GLY A 57 -57.38 -9.92 -35.63
C GLY A 57 -56.23 -10.57 -34.86
N PRO A 58 -55.82 -9.98 -33.73
CA PRO A 58 -54.66 -10.42 -32.96
C PRO A 58 -54.94 -11.76 -32.26
N LYS A 59 -53.89 -12.53 -32.00
CA LYS A 59 -53.93 -13.68 -31.10
C LYS A 59 -54.26 -13.23 -29.67
N HIS A 60 -54.87 -14.10 -28.86
CA HIS A 60 -55.15 -13.81 -27.45
C HIS A 60 -53.91 -14.06 -26.59
N THR A 61 -53.20 -15.15 -26.84
CA THR A 61 -52.02 -15.57 -26.09
C THR A 61 -50.74 -15.39 -26.90
N ILE A 62 -49.63 -15.15 -26.20
CA ILE A 62 -48.30 -15.07 -26.80
C ILE A 62 -47.89 -16.44 -27.34
N GLN A 63 -48.16 -17.52 -26.59
CA GLN A 63 -47.80 -18.88 -27.03
C GLN A 63 -48.49 -19.28 -28.35
N ALA A 64 -49.75 -18.88 -28.56
CA ALA A 64 -50.43 -19.16 -29.83
C ALA A 64 -49.81 -18.37 -31.01
N ALA A 65 -49.26 -17.18 -30.77
CA ALA A 65 -48.50 -16.47 -31.79
C ALA A 65 -47.15 -17.13 -32.07
N LEU A 66 -46.44 -17.58 -31.03
CA LEU A 66 -45.18 -18.34 -31.16
C LEU A 66 -45.39 -19.63 -31.96
N ALA A 67 -46.46 -20.37 -31.70
CA ALA A 67 -46.80 -21.60 -32.43
C ALA A 67 -47.01 -21.38 -33.93
N ASP A 68 -47.55 -20.22 -34.32
CA ASP A 68 -47.84 -19.84 -35.72
C ASP A 68 -46.72 -19.03 -36.40
N SER A 69 -45.57 -18.89 -35.73
CA SER A 69 -44.41 -18.14 -36.21
C SER A 69 -43.27 -19.08 -36.61
N SER A 70 -42.46 -18.64 -37.56
CA SER A 70 -41.22 -19.26 -38.03
C SER A 70 -40.02 -18.36 -37.74
N ASP A 71 -38.81 -18.88 -37.90
CA ASP A 71 -37.58 -18.10 -37.78
C ASP A 71 -37.61 -16.85 -38.67
N GLY A 72 -37.23 -15.71 -38.10
CA GLY A 72 -37.27 -14.37 -38.70
C GLY A 72 -38.58 -13.61 -38.48
N ASP A 73 -39.63 -14.24 -37.95
CA ASP A 73 -40.91 -13.57 -37.68
C ASP A 73 -40.84 -12.60 -36.48
N GLN A 74 -41.76 -11.62 -36.48
CA GLN A 74 -41.95 -10.68 -35.37
C GLN A 74 -43.30 -10.93 -34.67
N ILE A 75 -43.30 -10.90 -33.35
CA ILE A 75 -44.50 -10.99 -32.52
C ILE A 75 -44.64 -9.67 -31.74
N LEU A 76 -45.62 -8.87 -32.13
CA LEU A 76 -45.92 -7.57 -31.52
C LEU A 76 -47.05 -7.70 -30.50
N VAL A 77 -46.70 -7.57 -29.22
CA VAL A 77 -47.62 -7.71 -28.09
C VAL A 77 -48.11 -6.33 -27.67
N LEU A 78 -49.41 -6.09 -27.82
CA LEU A 78 -50.05 -4.84 -27.41
C LEU A 78 -50.01 -4.68 -25.87
N PRO A 79 -50.24 -3.47 -25.34
CA PRO A 79 -50.41 -3.27 -23.90
C PRO A 79 -51.47 -4.19 -23.30
N GLY A 80 -51.14 -4.84 -22.18
CA GLY A 80 -52.00 -5.82 -21.54
C GLY A 80 -51.28 -6.74 -20.57
N VAL A 81 -52.07 -7.59 -19.90
CA VAL A 81 -51.58 -8.67 -19.05
C VAL A 81 -51.86 -9.99 -19.74
N TYR A 82 -50.83 -10.81 -19.88
CA TYR A 82 -50.85 -12.09 -20.57
C TYR A 82 -50.40 -13.18 -19.59
N ALA A 83 -51.02 -14.36 -19.68
CA ALA A 83 -50.63 -15.47 -18.84
C ALA A 83 -49.35 -16.13 -19.37
N GLY A 84 -48.40 -16.42 -18.47
CA GLY A 84 -47.34 -17.39 -18.70
C GLY A 84 -47.76 -18.83 -18.36
N PRO A 85 -46.89 -19.83 -18.58
CA PRO A 85 -45.54 -19.70 -19.15
C PRO A 85 -45.57 -19.47 -20.67
N ILE A 86 -44.50 -18.87 -21.20
CA ILE A 86 -44.20 -18.81 -22.64
C ILE A 86 -42.88 -19.53 -22.95
N ASP A 87 -42.83 -20.23 -24.07
CA ASP A 87 -41.68 -21.01 -24.55
C ASP A 87 -41.38 -20.64 -26.00
N LEU A 88 -40.14 -20.21 -26.25
CA LEU A 88 -39.68 -19.79 -27.57
C LEU A 88 -39.47 -20.97 -28.54
N ASP A 89 -39.40 -22.21 -28.02
CA ASP A 89 -39.37 -23.45 -28.81
C ASP A 89 -38.24 -23.46 -29.86
N GLY A 90 -37.08 -22.89 -29.51
CA GLY A 90 -35.88 -22.84 -30.34
C GLY A 90 -35.95 -21.86 -31.53
N LYS A 91 -36.99 -21.03 -31.60
CA LYS A 91 -37.23 -20.15 -32.76
C LYS A 91 -36.45 -18.85 -32.69
N ALA A 92 -35.89 -18.43 -33.82
CA ALA A 92 -35.26 -17.12 -34.00
C ALA A 92 -36.32 -16.04 -34.30
N VAL A 93 -37.12 -15.69 -33.31
CA VAL A 93 -38.20 -14.69 -33.42
C VAL A 93 -37.91 -13.44 -32.61
N HIS A 94 -38.50 -12.31 -33.02
CA HIS A 94 -38.48 -11.08 -32.24
C HIS A 94 -39.82 -10.88 -31.53
N LEU A 95 -39.86 -11.20 -30.23
CA LEU A 95 -41.00 -10.98 -29.35
C LEU A 95 -40.90 -9.61 -28.68
N LYS A 96 -41.81 -8.69 -29.03
CA LYS A 96 -41.75 -7.29 -28.58
C LYS A 96 -43.04 -6.80 -27.95
N GLY A 97 -42.97 -6.33 -26.71
CA GLY A 97 -44.02 -5.53 -26.07
C GLY A 97 -44.02 -4.11 -26.62
N ILE A 98 -44.96 -3.78 -27.50
CA ILE A 98 -44.95 -2.46 -28.17
C ILE A 98 -45.32 -1.30 -27.24
N GLY A 99 -45.82 -1.60 -26.04
CA GLY A 99 -46.03 -0.63 -24.97
C GLY A 99 -44.83 -0.44 -24.03
N GLY A 100 -43.75 -1.22 -24.22
CA GLY A 100 -42.64 -1.34 -23.28
C GLY A 100 -43.01 -2.10 -22.00
N ALA A 101 -42.01 -2.37 -21.16
CA ALA A 101 -42.18 -3.19 -19.96
C ALA A 101 -43.31 -2.68 -19.05
N ALA A 102 -43.41 -1.35 -18.86
CA ALA A 102 -44.43 -0.74 -18.02
C ALA A 102 -45.89 -1.02 -18.45
N ALA A 103 -46.13 -1.46 -19.69
CA ALA A 103 -47.49 -1.65 -20.22
C ALA A 103 -47.79 -3.08 -20.72
N THR A 104 -46.77 -3.94 -20.85
CA THR A 104 -46.92 -5.31 -21.38
C THR A 104 -46.38 -6.32 -20.36
N VAL A 105 -47.30 -6.96 -19.63
CA VAL A 105 -46.97 -7.88 -18.53
C VAL A 105 -47.25 -9.32 -18.94
N VAL A 106 -46.27 -10.21 -18.74
CA VAL A 106 -46.43 -11.67 -18.75
C VAL A 106 -46.41 -12.15 -17.30
N ASN A 107 -47.53 -12.68 -16.82
CA ASN A 107 -47.74 -13.04 -15.42
C ASN A 107 -47.84 -14.56 -15.23
N GLY A 108 -46.99 -15.13 -14.38
CA GLY A 108 -46.98 -16.55 -14.00
C GLY A 108 -48.13 -16.99 -13.10
N ASN A 109 -48.83 -16.05 -12.44
CA ASN A 109 -49.94 -16.30 -11.50
C ASN A 109 -49.59 -17.29 -10.37
N GLY A 110 -48.38 -17.20 -9.81
CA GLY A 110 -47.90 -18.13 -8.78
C GLY A 110 -47.45 -19.46 -9.36
N SER A 111 -47.00 -19.47 -10.62
CA SER A 111 -46.38 -20.61 -11.28
C SER A 111 -45.25 -20.11 -12.16
N GLY A 112 -44.08 -20.73 -12.07
CA GLY A 112 -42.91 -20.39 -12.88
C GLY A 112 -42.11 -21.64 -13.30
N PRO A 113 -41.15 -21.50 -14.23
CA PRO A 113 -40.70 -20.27 -14.90
C PRO A 113 -41.76 -19.59 -15.77
N VAL A 114 -41.78 -18.25 -15.82
CA VAL A 114 -42.72 -17.49 -16.69
C VAL A 114 -42.28 -17.51 -18.15
N VAL A 115 -40.98 -17.52 -18.41
CA VAL A 115 -40.37 -17.61 -19.75
C VAL A 115 -39.37 -18.77 -19.80
N LEU A 116 -39.42 -19.56 -20.87
CA LEU A 116 -38.52 -20.69 -21.13
C LEU A 116 -37.70 -20.43 -22.40
N CYS A 117 -36.39 -20.56 -22.28
CA CYS A 117 -35.44 -20.68 -23.39
C CYS A 117 -34.54 -21.89 -23.12
N ASN A 118 -35.00 -23.07 -23.56
CA ASN A 118 -34.38 -24.35 -23.27
C ASN A 118 -34.28 -25.26 -24.51
N SER A 119 -34.46 -24.69 -25.70
CA SER A 119 -34.57 -25.41 -26.96
C SER A 119 -33.55 -24.92 -27.99
N LEU A 120 -32.37 -24.50 -27.50
CA LEU A 120 -31.22 -24.00 -28.29
C LEU A 120 -31.49 -22.65 -28.95
N GLU A 121 -32.26 -21.77 -28.31
CA GLU A 121 -32.45 -20.40 -28.76
C GLU A 121 -31.10 -19.68 -28.91
N GLY A 122 -30.89 -18.99 -30.03
CA GLY A 122 -29.68 -18.22 -30.31
C GLY A 122 -29.88 -16.72 -30.09
N ALA A 123 -28.87 -15.91 -30.43
CA ALA A 123 -28.93 -14.45 -30.26
C ALA A 123 -30.04 -13.77 -31.07
N ASP A 124 -30.52 -14.41 -32.14
CA ASP A 124 -31.64 -13.94 -32.97
C ASP A 124 -33.03 -14.23 -32.34
N SER A 125 -33.08 -14.97 -31.24
CA SER A 125 -34.26 -15.10 -30.38
C SER A 125 -34.30 -13.89 -29.43
N ILE A 126 -35.04 -12.85 -29.82
CA ILE A 126 -35.05 -11.55 -29.15
C ILE A 126 -36.34 -11.39 -28.32
N ILE A 127 -36.18 -11.05 -27.05
CA ILE A 127 -37.28 -10.69 -26.14
C ILE A 127 -37.11 -9.22 -25.75
N GLU A 128 -38.08 -8.37 -26.08
CA GLU A 128 -37.96 -6.92 -25.91
C GLU A 128 -39.19 -6.30 -25.22
N GLY A 129 -38.96 -5.42 -24.24
CA GLY A 129 -40.00 -4.52 -23.74
C GLY A 129 -41.12 -5.21 -22.97
N LEU A 130 -40.82 -6.28 -22.22
CA LEU A 130 -41.81 -7.02 -21.42
C LEU A 130 -41.53 -6.89 -19.93
N THR A 131 -42.59 -6.83 -19.12
CA THR A 131 -42.51 -7.16 -17.69
C THR A 131 -42.83 -8.64 -17.50
N ILE A 132 -41.93 -9.37 -16.84
CA ILE A 132 -42.04 -10.80 -16.51
C ILE A 132 -42.20 -10.90 -14.99
N ALA A 133 -43.38 -11.33 -14.52
CA ALA A 133 -43.75 -11.19 -13.12
C ALA A 133 -44.58 -12.37 -12.58
N GLY A 134 -44.64 -12.49 -11.26
CA GLY A 134 -45.51 -13.45 -10.57
C GLY A 134 -45.16 -14.92 -10.82
N GLY A 135 -43.94 -15.20 -11.26
CA GLY A 135 -43.40 -16.55 -11.33
C GLY A 135 -43.11 -17.10 -9.95
N ASP A 136 -43.43 -18.37 -9.73
CA ASP A 136 -43.13 -19.12 -8.51
C ASP A 136 -42.67 -20.52 -8.92
N SER A 137 -41.35 -20.68 -9.07
CA SER A 137 -40.73 -21.93 -9.50
C SER A 137 -40.32 -22.77 -8.29
N ALA A 138 -40.79 -24.02 -8.25
CA ALA A 138 -40.35 -24.99 -7.23
C ALA A 138 -38.89 -25.45 -7.39
N SER A 139 -38.19 -24.96 -8.41
CA SER A 139 -36.77 -25.24 -8.68
C SER A 139 -36.04 -23.93 -9.00
N THR A 140 -35.64 -23.70 -10.26
CA THR A 140 -34.85 -22.55 -10.71
C THR A 140 -35.66 -21.67 -11.67
N GLY A 141 -35.26 -20.40 -11.79
CA GLY A 141 -35.76 -19.47 -12.81
C GLY A 141 -37.21 -19.07 -12.58
N GLY A 142 -37.50 -18.28 -11.55
CA GLY A 142 -38.87 -17.86 -11.24
C GLY A 142 -39.50 -17.09 -12.41
N GLY A 143 -38.83 -16.03 -12.86
CA GLY A 143 -39.21 -15.27 -14.06
C GLY A 143 -38.82 -15.97 -15.36
N MET A 144 -37.55 -16.34 -15.51
CA MET A 144 -37.05 -16.99 -16.73
C MET A 144 -36.02 -18.07 -16.44
N LEU A 145 -36.10 -19.16 -17.19
CA LEU A 145 -35.11 -20.23 -17.19
C LEU A 145 -34.44 -20.31 -18.55
N ILE A 146 -33.11 -20.20 -18.55
CA ILE A 146 -32.23 -20.37 -19.70
C ILE A 146 -31.40 -21.64 -19.53
N ALA A 147 -31.49 -22.54 -20.51
CA ALA A 147 -30.72 -23.78 -20.55
C ALA A 147 -30.22 -24.06 -21.97
N LEU A 148 -28.91 -24.22 -22.13
CA LEU A 148 -28.21 -24.47 -23.40
C LEU A 148 -28.59 -23.47 -24.51
N SER A 149 -28.93 -22.25 -24.13
CA SER A 149 -29.53 -21.24 -25.01
C SER A 149 -28.91 -19.87 -24.74
N SER A 150 -28.88 -19.02 -25.76
CA SER A 150 -28.22 -17.70 -25.74
C SER A 150 -29.11 -16.61 -26.36
N PRO A 151 -30.35 -16.41 -25.86
CA PRO A 151 -31.24 -15.36 -26.36
C PRO A 151 -30.70 -13.95 -26.09
N THR A 152 -31.23 -12.97 -26.82
CA THR A 152 -31.03 -11.55 -26.55
C THR A 152 -32.26 -10.99 -25.85
N VAL A 153 -32.09 -10.36 -24.68
CA VAL A 153 -33.16 -9.80 -23.86
C VAL A 153 -32.91 -8.31 -23.68
N VAL A 154 -33.87 -7.47 -24.06
CA VAL A 154 -33.69 -6.01 -24.15
C VAL A 154 -34.84 -5.28 -23.46
N ASP A 155 -34.54 -4.27 -22.65
CA ASP A 155 -35.55 -3.38 -22.05
C ASP A 155 -36.68 -4.13 -21.31
N CYS A 156 -36.34 -5.27 -20.69
CA CYS A 156 -37.29 -6.10 -19.96
C CYS A 156 -37.19 -5.90 -18.45
N ALA A 157 -38.29 -6.10 -17.74
CA ALA A 157 -38.34 -6.02 -16.29
C ALA A 157 -38.77 -7.36 -15.67
N PHE A 158 -37.94 -7.94 -14.83
CA PHE A 158 -38.24 -9.13 -14.03
C PHE A 158 -38.60 -8.70 -12.62
N THR A 159 -39.88 -8.82 -12.25
CA THR A 159 -40.37 -8.22 -11.00
C THR A 159 -41.18 -9.18 -10.14
N GLY A 160 -40.85 -9.29 -8.86
CA GLY A 160 -41.66 -10.04 -7.89
C GLY A 160 -41.74 -11.53 -8.20
N ASN A 161 -40.68 -12.11 -8.78
CA ASN A 161 -40.60 -13.54 -9.07
C ASN A 161 -39.89 -14.28 -7.93
N HIS A 162 -40.27 -15.55 -7.74
CA HIS A 162 -39.71 -16.43 -6.73
C HIS A 162 -39.20 -17.74 -7.34
N ALA A 163 -38.05 -18.21 -6.86
CA ALA A 163 -37.55 -19.56 -7.11
C ALA A 163 -37.14 -20.24 -5.80
N ALA A 164 -37.52 -21.50 -5.61
CA ALA A 164 -37.16 -22.24 -4.41
C ALA A 164 -35.64 -22.50 -4.29
N THR A 165 -34.89 -22.44 -5.40
CA THR A 165 -33.45 -22.70 -5.40
C THR A 165 -32.64 -21.56 -6.00
N LYS A 166 -32.62 -21.37 -7.32
CA LYS A 166 -31.74 -20.40 -7.99
C LYS A 166 -32.46 -19.48 -8.95
N GLY A 167 -32.07 -18.20 -9.00
CA GLY A 167 -32.51 -17.26 -10.03
C GLY A 167 -33.98 -16.90 -9.87
N GLY A 168 -34.31 -16.10 -8.87
CA GLY A 168 -35.69 -15.64 -8.65
C GLY A 168 -36.22 -14.92 -9.89
N GLY A 169 -35.46 -13.95 -10.41
CA GLY A 169 -35.70 -13.33 -11.71
C GLY A 169 -35.32 -14.27 -12.84
N VAL A 170 -34.02 -14.59 -12.97
CA VAL A 170 -33.49 -15.41 -14.07
C VAL A 170 -32.50 -16.45 -13.57
N ALA A 171 -32.63 -17.68 -14.07
CA ALA A 171 -31.61 -18.71 -13.91
C ALA A 171 -30.97 -19.06 -15.26
N VAL A 172 -29.66 -18.84 -15.39
CA VAL A 172 -28.83 -19.28 -16.52
C VAL A 172 -28.07 -20.53 -16.10
N THR A 173 -28.57 -21.69 -16.49
CA THR A 173 -27.93 -22.97 -16.15
C THR A 173 -26.72 -23.23 -17.05
N THR A 174 -26.84 -22.90 -18.33
CA THR A 174 -25.81 -22.99 -19.38
C THR A 174 -26.21 -22.09 -20.55
N GLY A 175 -25.23 -21.56 -21.29
CA GLY A 175 -25.42 -20.67 -22.44
C GLY A 175 -24.75 -19.30 -22.24
N SER A 176 -24.86 -18.44 -23.23
CA SER A 176 -24.28 -17.08 -23.21
C SER A 176 -25.31 -16.04 -23.65
N PRO A 177 -26.44 -15.90 -22.93
CA PRO A 177 -27.43 -14.87 -23.23
C PRO A 177 -26.86 -13.46 -23.08
N HIS A 178 -27.48 -12.52 -23.78
CA HIS A 178 -27.19 -11.09 -23.65
C HIS A 178 -28.40 -10.35 -23.09
N PHE A 179 -28.21 -9.64 -21.98
CA PHE A 179 -29.20 -8.77 -21.36
C PHE A 179 -28.75 -7.32 -21.49
N SER A 180 -29.61 -6.45 -22.03
CA SER A 180 -29.31 -5.02 -22.20
C SER A 180 -30.49 -4.18 -21.71
N GLY A 181 -30.22 -3.17 -20.88
CA GLY A 181 -31.26 -2.25 -20.37
C GLY A 181 -32.32 -2.95 -19.51
N CYS A 182 -32.00 -4.10 -18.91
CA CYS A 182 -32.96 -4.91 -18.17
C CYS A 182 -32.97 -4.57 -16.68
N ALA A 183 -34.13 -4.75 -16.03
CA ALA A 183 -34.29 -4.53 -14.59
C ALA A 183 -34.74 -5.82 -13.88
N PHE A 184 -34.06 -6.19 -12.80
CA PHE A 184 -34.37 -7.32 -11.92
C PHE A 184 -34.71 -6.76 -10.54
N VAL A 185 -36.00 -6.62 -10.24
CA VAL A 185 -36.47 -5.89 -9.06
C VAL A 185 -37.36 -6.72 -8.15
N GLY A 186 -37.04 -6.79 -6.86
CA GLY A 186 -37.91 -7.43 -5.87
C GLY A 186 -38.06 -8.95 -6.08
N ASN A 187 -37.08 -9.61 -6.67
CA ASN A 187 -37.11 -11.05 -6.90
C ASN A 187 -36.45 -11.79 -5.74
N THR A 188 -36.88 -13.03 -5.51
CA THR A 188 -36.40 -13.83 -4.38
C THR A 188 -36.01 -15.23 -4.79
N ALA A 189 -34.94 -15.76 -4.20
CA ALA A 189 -34.50 -17.14 -4.38
C ALA A 189 -34.23 -17.81 -3.03
N GLY A 190 -34.49 -19.11 -2.91
CA GLY A 190 -34.20 -19.84 -1.68
C GLY A 190 -32.70 -19.99 -1.39
N ASN A 191 -31.88 -20.17 -2.43
CA ASN A 191 -30.44 -20.42 -2.28
C ASN A 191 -29.57 -19.38 -2.98
N GLU A 192 -29.74 -19.14 -4.28
CA GLU A 192 -28.75 -18.37 -5.07
C GLU A 192 -29.43 -17.38 -6.02
N GLY A 193 -28.94 -16.14 -6.07
CA GLY A 193 -29.31 -15.18 -7.11
C GLY A 193 -30.77 -14.78 -7.03
N GLY A 194 -31.14 -13.91 -6.08
CA GLY A 194 -32.50 -13.41 -5.97
C GLY A 194 -32.94 -12.77 -7.29
N GLY A 195 -32.10 -11.88 -7.83
CA GLY A 195 -32.24 -11.36 -9.19
C GLY A 195 -31.84 -12.40 -10.24
N VAL A 196 -30.55 -12.72 -10.30
CA VAL A 196 -29.99 -13.61 -11.33
C VAL A 196 -29.03 -14.63 -10.74
N ALA A 197 -29.13 -15.87 -11.19
CA ALA A 197 -28.15 -16.92 -10.91
C ALA A 197 -27.55 -17.47 -12.21
N THR A 198 -26.22 -17.54 -12.31
CA THR A 198 -25.48 -18.14 -13.44
C THR A 198 -24.62 -19.31 -12.95
N ASN A 199 -24.56 -20.41 -13.70
CA ASN A 199 -23.84 -21.62 -13.27
C ASN A 199 -22.67 -22.04 -14.19
N PHE A 200 -22.70 -21.63 -15.47
CA PHE A 200 -21.64 -21.82 -16.47
C PHE A 200 -21.94 -20.88 -17.66
N GLY A 201 -20.96 -20.73 -18.55
CA GLY A 201 -21.11 -19.94 -19.77
C GLY A 201 -20.55 -18.52 -19.64
N LEU A 202 -20.90 -17.67 -20.60
CA LEU A 202 -20.40 -16.31 -20.72
C LEU A 202 -21.57 -15.33 -20.94
N PRO A 203 -22.56 -15.28 -20.03
CA PRO A 203 -23.64 -14.32 -20.18
C PRO A 203 -23.10 -12.90 -20.02
N VAL A 204 -23.71 -11.96 -20.74
CA VAL A 204 -23.36 -10.54 -20.70
C VAL A 204 -24.57 -9.76 -20.20
N PHE A 205 -24.34 -8.88 -19.23
CA PHE A 205 -25.30 -7.92 -18.72
C PHE A 205 -24.74 -6.52 -18.94
N GLU A 206 -25.46 -5.71 -19.72
CA GLU A 206 -25.08 -4.33 -20.07
C GLU A 206 -26.22 -3.40 -19.63
N ASP A 207 -25.89 -2.28 -18.97
CA ASP A 207 -26.87 -1.28 -18.52
C ASP A 207 -28.03 -1.88 -17.70
N CYS A 208 -27.75 -2.90 -16.88
CA CYS A 208 -28.76 -3.62 -16.12
C CYS A 208 -28.88 -3.14 -14.67
N LEU A 209 -30.09 -3.20 -14.13
CA LEU A 209 -30.40 -2.87 -12.73
C LEU A 209 -30.77 -4.13 -11.95
N PHE A 210 -30.14 -4.35 -10.80
CA PHE A 210 -30.46 -5.40 -9.84
C PHE A 210 -30.80 -4.76 -8.49
N GLU A 211 -32.09 -4.69 -8.17
CA GLU A 211 -32.57 -3.90 -7.03
C GLU A 211 -33.52 -4.67 -6.11
N ASN A 212 -33.37 -4.50 -4.80
CA ASN A 212 -34.32 -5.03 -3.80
C ASN A 212 -34.53 -6.56 -3.91
N ASN A 213 -33.54 -7.30 -4.39
CA ASN A 213 -33.62 -8.74 -4.51
C ASN A 213 -33.08 -9.43 -3.26
N ALA A 214 -33.56 -10.65 -2.98
CA ALA A 214 -33.13 -11.39 -1.81
C ALA A 214 -32.90 -12.89 -2.06
N SER A 215 -31.84 -13.43 -1.43
CA SER A 215 -31.52 -14.86 -1.46
C SER A 215 -30.64 -15.24 -0.27
N PHE A 216 -30.18 -16.49 -0.20
CA PHE A 216 -29.14 -16.88 0.75
C PHE A 216 -27.73 -16.46 0.27
N LEU A 217 -27.39 -16.75 -1.00
CA LEU A 217 -26.16 -16.33 -1.68
C LEU A 217 -26.51 -15.38 -2.83
N GLY A 218 -25.89 -14.21 -2.91
CA GLY A 218 -26.06 -13.33 -4.07
C GLY A 218 -27.46 -12.76 -4.16
N GLY A 219 -27.80 -11.79 -3.32
CA GLY A 219 -29.15 -11.20 -3.26
C GLY A 219 -29.54 -10.66 -4.64
N GLY A 220 -28.69 -9.81 -5.20
CA GLY A 220 -28.79 -9.38 -6.60
C GLY A 220 -28.37 -10.49 -7.56
N ILE A 221 -27.09 -10.90 -7.47
CA ILE A 221 -26.44 -11.76 -8.45
C ILE A 221 -25.70 -12.90 -7.75
N ALA A 222 -25.89 -14.13 -8.21
CA ALA A 222 -25.02 -15.25 -7.87
C ALA A 222 -24.37 -15.83 -9.13
N THR A 223 -23.05 -15.93 -9.14
CA THR A 223 -22.30 -16.59 -10.20
C THR A 223 -21.58 -17.80 -9.61
N SER A 224 -21.88 -18.97 -10.17
CA SER A 224 -21.13 -20.19 -9.95
C SER A 224 -20.50 -20.58 -11.28
N GLY A 225 -19.19 -20.73 -11.40
CA GLY A 225 -18.54 -21.12 -12.66
C GLY A 225 -18.70 -20.14 -13.84
N GLY A 226 -17.98 -20.40 -14.93
CA GLY A 226 -18.00 -19.55 -16.13
C GLY A 226 -17.31 -18.20 -15.93
N SER A 227 -17.54 -17.27 -16.87
CA SER A 227 -16.97 -15.92 -16.84
C SER A 227 -17.99 -14.91 -17.34
N PRO A 228 -19.05 -14.64 -16.53
CA PRO A 228 -20.04 -13.62 -16.87
C PRO A 228 -19.41 -12.22 -16.86
N LEU A 229 -19.93 -11.35 -17.71
CA LEU A 229 -19.51 -9.95 -17.83
C LEU A 229 -20.66 -9.02 -17.44
N PHE A 230 -20.39 -8.09 -16.53
CA PHE A 230 -21.30 -7.02 -16.11
C PHE A 230 -20.69 -5.68 -16.49
N VAL A 231 -21.34 -4.92 -17.37
CA VAL A 231 -20.89 -3.61 -17.85
C VAL A 231 -21.94 -2.56 -17.51
N ASP A 232 -21.50 -1.45 -16.92
CA ASP A 232 -22.36 -0.30 -16.61
C ASP A 232 -23.64 -0.68 -15.83
N CYS A 233 -23.51 -1.69 -14.97
CA CYS A 233 -24.62 -2.23 -14.20
C CYS A 233 -24.75 -1.54 -12.83
N ALA A 234 -25.98 -1.51 -12.29
CA ALA A 234 -26.26 -1.05 -10.94
C ALA A 234 -26.82 -2.21 -10.10
N VAL A 235 -26.14 -2.55 -9.00
CA VAL A 235 -26.52 -3.61 -8.05
C VAL A 235 -26.74 -2.97 -6.68
N ARG A 236 -27.99 -2.79 -6.28
CA ARG A 236 -28.30 -2.02 -5.07
C ARG A 236 -29.47 -2.51 -4.23
N ASP A 237 -29.47 -2.13 -2.96
CA ASP A 237 -30.54 -2.45 -2.01
C ASP A 237 -30.85 -3.96 -1.92
N ASN A 238 -29.90 -4.83 -2.27
CA ASN A 238 -30.12 -6.27 -2.22
C ASN A 238 -29.75 -6.83 -0.85
N ASN A 239 -30.41 -7.91 -0.45
CA ASN A 239 -30.22 -8.54 0.85
C ASN A 239 -29.88 -10.02 0.69
N ALA A 240 -28.80 -10.48 1.32
CA ALA A 240 -28.50 -11.90 1.42
C ALA A 240 -27.84 -12.24 2.76
N ASP A 241 -27.51 -13.52 2.96
CA ASP A 241 -26.61 -13.88 4.04
C ASP A 241 -25.15 -13.70 3.58
N LEU A 242 -24.85 -14.02 2.32
CA LEU A 242 -23.50 -13.98 1.76
C LEU A 242 -23.51 -13.32 0.37
N GLY A 243 -22.65 -12.31 0.17
CA GLY A 243 -22.53 -11.61 -1.12
C GLY A 243 -23.80 -10.87 -1.49
N ALA A 244 -24.28 -9.93 -0.68
CA ALA A 244 -25.65 -9.41 -0.85
C ALA A 244 -25.88 -8.72 -2.20
N GLY A 245 -24.93 -7.92 -2.67
CA GLY A 245 -24.92 -7.47 -4.05
C GLY A 245 -24.63 -8.63 -5.01
N MET A 246 -23.44 -9.20 -4.88
CA MET A 246 -22.94 -10.25 -5.75
C MET A 246 -22.19 -11.35 -4.98
N HIS A 247 -22.53 -12.61 -5.24
CA HIS A 247 -21.78 -13.77 -4.77
C HIS A 247 -21.11 -14.47 -5.95
N CYS A 248 -19.79 -14.61 -5.90
CA CYS A 248 -18.97 -15.25 -6.92
C CYS A 248 -18.27 -16.48 -6.36
N SER A 249 -18.49 -17.64 -6.98
CA SER A 249 -17.79 -18.88 -6.61
C SER A 249 -17.41 -19.67 -7.84
N LEU A 250 -16.16 -20.10 -7.96
CA LEU A 250 -15.66 -20.84 -9.13
C LEU A 250 -15.76 -20.02 -10.43
N GLY A 251 -14.73 -20.03 -11.27
CA GLY A 251 -14.72 -19.28 -12.53
C GLY A 251 -14.12 -17.88 -12.39
N ALA A 252 -14.40 -17.01 -13.36
CA ALA A 252 -13.76 -15.70 -13.48
C ALA A 252 -14.71 -14.60 -13.97
N PRO A 253 -15.62 -14.10 -13.10
CA PRO A 253 -16.52 -13.01 -13.45
C PRO A 253 -15.77 -11.67 -13.59
N THR A 254 -16.28 -10.80 -14.46
CA THR A 254 -15.76 -9.43 -14.67
C THR A 254 -16.85 -8.40 -14.46
N VAL A 255 -16.53 -7.34 -13.72
CA VAL A 255 -17.39 -6.18 -13.49
C VAL A 255 -16.66 -4.92 -13.95
N GLU A 256 -17.25 -4.20 -14.90
CA GLU A 256 -16.68 -3.02 -15.54
C GLU A 256 -17.65 -1.83 -15.43
N GLY A 257 -17.15 -0.66 -15.06
CA GLY A 257 -17.92 0.60 -15.07
C GLY A 257 -19.17 0.61 -14.16
N SER A 258 -19.28 -0.37 -13.26
CA SER A 258 -20.53 -0.67 -12.55
C SER A 258 -20.54 -0.08 -11.14
N ILE A 259 -21.72 -0.06 -10.53
CA ILE A 259 -21.95 0.40 -9.15
C ILE A 259 -22.60 -0.72 -8.35
N ILE A 260 -22.00 -1.07 -7.21
CA ILE A 260 -22.51 -2.03 -6.24
C ILE A 260 -22.70 -1.28 -4.92
N GLU A 261 -23.93 -0.87 -4.62
CA GLU A 261 -24.20 0.06 -3.52
C GLU A 261 -25.33 -0.36 -2.58
N ASP A 262 -25.21 0.02 -1.30
CA ASP A 262 -26.28 -0.12 -0.30
C ASP A 262 -26.84 -1.56 -0.18
N ASN A 263 -26.00 -2.57 -0.40
CA ASN A 263 -26.37 -3.98 -0.22
C ASN A 263 -26.06 -4.45 1.22
N ASN A 264 -26.88 -5.36 1.74
CA ASN A 264 -26.84 -5.77 3.14
C ASN A 264 -26.71 -7.30 3.28
N ALA A 265 -25.56 -7.75 3.77
CA ALA A 265 -25.27 -9.15 4.08
C ALA A 265 -25.35 -9.41 5.59
N THR A 266 -26.11 -10.43 6.00
CA THR A 266 -26.19 -10.83 7.43
C THR A 266 -24.97 -11.64 7.90
N GLN A 267 -24.02 -11.94 7.00
CA GLN A 267 -22.75 -12.57 7.33
C GLN A 267 -21.60 -11.88 6.59
N ASP A 268 -21.38 -12.15 5.30
CA ASP A 268 -20.12 -11.80 4.62
C ASP A 268 -20.35 -11.15 3.26
N GLY A 269 -19.45 -10.25 2.86
CA GLY A 269 -19.43 -9.64 1.53
C GLY A 269 -20.69 -8.80 1.28
N GLY A 270 -20.79 -7.64 1.94
CA GLY A 270 -21.97 -6.77 1.80
C GLY A 270 -22.21 -6.42 0.32
N GLY A 271 -21.18 -5.90 -0.34
CA GLY A 271 -21.19 -5.67 -1.78
C GLY A 271 -20.95 -6.97 -2.54
N VAL A 272 -19.75 -7.54 -2.36
CA VAL A 272 -19.29 -8.70 -3.11
C VAL A 272 -18.68 -9.74 -2.19
N LEU A 273 -19.01 -11.01 -2.43
CA LEU A 273 -18.28 -12.15 -1.88
C LEU A 273 -17.60 -12.93 -3.00
N ALA A 274 -16.27 -13.05 -2.96
CA ALA A 274 -15.47 -13.88 -3.85
C ALA A 274 -14.97 -15.13 -3.10
N LEU A 275 -15.34 -16.32 -3.58
CA LEU A 275 -15.00 -17.59 -2.94
C LEU A 275 -14.35 -18.55 -3.95
N GLY A 276 -13.03 -18.71 -3.87
CA GLY A 276 -12.25 -19.58 -4.77
C GLY A 276 -12.46 -19.25 -6.24
N THR A 277 -12.42 -17.97 -6.59
CA THR A 277 -12.74 -17.43 -7.93
C THR A 277 -11.72 -16.37 -8.34
N ASP A 278 -11.59 -16.12 -9.64
CA ASP A 278 -10.74 -15.04 -10.17
C ASP A 278 -11.63 -13.84 -10.56
N LEU A 279 -11.88 -12.92 -9.63
CA LEU A 279 -12.75 -11.76 -9.84
C LEU A 279 -11.95 -10.60 -10.43
N ALA A 280 -12.43 -10.05 -11.55
CA ALA A 280 -11.89 -8.81 -12.13
C ALA A 280 -12.85 -7.64 -11.89
N LEU A 281 -12.32 -6.55 -11.34
CA LEU A 281 -13.02 -5.27 -11.12
C LEU A 281 -12.29 -4.17 -11.87
N ASP A 282 -12.98 -3.49 -12.80
CA ASP A 282 -12.44 -2.34 -13.52
C ASP A 282 -13.38 -1.15 -13.41
N SER A 283 -12.85 0.00 -13.02
CA SER A 283 -13.59 1.26 -12.97
C SER A 283 -14.93 1.15 -12.22
N THR A 284 -14.97 0.31 -11.19
CA THR A 284 -16.19 -0.07 -10.46
C THR A 284 -16.24 0.64 -9.11
N THR A 285 -17.44 1.04 -8.67
CA THR A 285 -17.66 1.62 -7.34
C THR A 285 -18.42 0.64 -6.47
N ILE A 286 -17.87 0.31 -5.30
CA ILE A 286 -18.47 -0.54 -4.28
C ILE A 286 -18.66 0.31 -3.03
N SER A 287 -19.89 0.75 -2.75
CA SER A 287 -20.14 1.78 -1.73
C SER A 287 -21.33 1.56 -0.81
N GLY A 288 -21.20 1.94 0.46
CA GLY A 288 -22.34 1.91 1.41
C GLY A 288 -22.84 0.50 1.73
N ASN A 289 -22.07 -0.54 1.39
CA ASN A 289 -22.48 -1.91 1.65
C ASN A 289 -22.13 -2.33 3.08
N ILE A 290 -22.96 -3.20 3.64
CA ILE A 290 -22.88 -3.63 5.04
C ILE A 290 -22.79 -5.15 5.10
N ALA A 291 -21.87 -5.67 5.91
CA ALA A 291 -21.77 -7.09 6.29
C ALA A 291 -21.65 -7.24 7.81
N ASP A 292 -22.33 -8.21 8.42
CA ASP A 292 -22.21 -8.39 9.87
C ASP A 292 -20.83 -8.94 10.31
N ASN A 293 -20.10 -9.68 9.45
CA ASN A 293 -18.81 -10.28 9.78
C ASN A 293 -17.66 -9.72 8.91
N TRP A 294 -17.48 -10.21 7.68
CA TRP A 294 -16.27 -9.95 6.87
C TRP A 294 -16.57 -9.16 5.60
N GLY A 295 -15.75 -8.16 5.29
CA GLY A 295 -15.71 -7.48 4.00
C GLY A 295 -16.99 -6.72 3.67
N GLY A 296 -17.15 -5.52 4.22
CA GLY A 296 -18.35 -4.70 3.98
C GLY A 296 -18.54 -4.43 2.49
N GLY A 297 -17.46 -4.00 1.82
CA GLY A 297 -17.43 -3.87 0.36
C GLY A 297 -17.17 -5.21 -0.34
N LEU A 298 -16.01 -5.82 -0.05
CA LEU A 298 -15.56 -7.06 -0.66
C LEU A 298 -14.97 -8.04 0.38
N ALA A 299 -15.48 -9.25 0.41
CA ALA A 299 -14.88 -10.38 1.12
C ALA A 299 -14.26 -11.37 0.13
N VAL A 300 -13.08 -11.90 0.43
CA VAL A 300 -12.34 -12.86 -0.41
C VAL A 300 -11.91 -14.07 0.42
N PHE A 301 -12.39 -15.25 0.03
CA PHE A 301 -12.01 -16.54 0.61
C PHE A 301 -11.38 -17.41 -0.48
N ASP A 302 -10.06 -17.45 -0.52
CA ASP A 302 -9.28 -18.06 -1.61
C ASP A 302 -9.53 -17.42 -3.00
N GLY A 303 -8.63 -17.68 -3.94
CA GLY A 303 -8.73 -17.18 -5.32
C GLY A 303 -8.05 -15.82 -5.52
N ALA A 304 -8.27 -15.21 -6.67
CA ALA A 304 -7.61 -13.96 -7.07
C ALA A 304 -8.60 -12.82 -7.25
N VAL A 305 -8.19 -11.60 -6.87
CA VAL A 305 -8.92 -10.38 -7.22
C VAL A 305 -7.96 -9.38 -7.87
N ASP A 306 -8.24 -9.10 -9.14
CA ASP A 306 -7.58 -8.04 -9.90
C ASP A 306 -8.50 -6.82 -9.95
N ALA A 307 -8.11 -5.73 -9.27
CA ALA A 307 -8.87 -4.49 -9.26
C ALA A 307 -8.07 -3.33 -9.87
N THR A 308 -8.65 -2.63 -10.83
CA THR A 308 -8.08 -1.42 -11.44
C THR A 308 -9.09 -0.28 -11.34
N ASP A 309 -8.61 0.91 -10.96
CA ASP A 309 -9.43 2.14 -10.87
C ASP A 309 -10.75 1.94 -10.09
N THR A 310 -10.75 1.02 -9.13
CA THR A 310 -11.93 0.60 -8.38
C THR A 310 -11.98 1.28 -7.01
N ALA A 311 -13.17 1.68 -6.58
CA ALA A 311 -13.41 2.45 -5.36
C ALA A 311 -14.23 1.66 -4.34
N PHE A 312 -13.71 1.51 -3.12
CA PHE A 312 -14.37 0.93 -1.95
C PHE A 312 -14.71 2.06 -0.96
N LEU A 313 -15.95 2.51 -0.95
CA LEU A 313 -16.34 3.76 -0.27
C LEU A 313 -17.38 3.52 0.84
N ALA A 314 -17.09 3.98 2.05
CA ALA A 314 -18.07 4.01 3.15
C ALA A 314 -18.77 2.67 3.40
N ASN A 315 -18.05 1.55 3.23
CA ASN A 315 -18.57 0.23 3.54
C ASN A 315 -18.33 -0.11 5.02
N GLU A 316 -19.17 -0.98 5.57
CA GLU A 316 -19.16 -1.32 7.00
C GLU A 316 -19.15 -2.84 7.22
N ALA A 317 -18.28 -3.31 8.12
CA ALA A 317 -18.29 -4.68 8.63
C ALA A 317 -17.71 -4.83 10.04
N ASP A 318 -17.76 -6.01 10.64
CA ASP A 318 -16.96 -6.28 11.85
C ASP A 318 -15.46 -6.34 11.52
N TYR A 319 -15.11 -6.98 10.40
CA TYR A 319 -13.74 -7.22 9.96
C TYR A 319 -13.56 -6.80 8.49
N GLY A 320 -12.72 -5.79 8.22
CA GLY A 320 -12.48 -5.29 6.87
C GLY A 320 -13.67 -4.51 6.33
N GLY A 321 -13.78 -3.23 6.72
CA GLY A 321 -14.89 -2.39 6.28
C GLY A 321 -14.95 -2.30 4.76
N GLY A 322 -13.83 -1.96 4.12
CA GLY A 322 -13.71 -1.93 2.66
C GLY A 322 -13.52 -3.32 2.07
N VAL A 323 -12.38 -3.93 2.38
CA VAL A 323 -11.97 -5.24 1.83
C VAL A 323 -11.44 -6.13 2.95
N TYR A 324 -11.77 -7.43 2.91
CA TYR A 324 -11.18 -8.45 3.76
C TYR A 324 -10.84 -9.72 2.98
N ALA A 325 -9.59 -10.14 2.99
CA ALA A 325 -9.13 -11.33 2.28
C ALA A 325 -8.41 -12.32 3.20
N VAL A 326 -8.70 -13.62 3.02
CA VAL A 326 -8.09 -14.72 3.77
C VAL A 326 -7.91 -15.98 2.91
N GLY A 327 -7.15 -16.94 3.44
CA GLY A 327 -7.07 -18.31 2.90
C GLY A 327 -5.97 -18.54 1.85
N GLY A 328 -5.09 -17.57 1.63
CA GLY A 328 -4.14 -17.61 0.52
C GLY A 328 -4.71 -16.96 -0.73
N ALA A 329 -5.57 -15.95 -0.55
CA ALA A 329 -6.06 -15.12 -1.64
C ALA A 329 -4.91 -14.30 -2.26
N GLU A 330 -5.05 -13.96 -3.53
CA GLU A 330 -4.11 -13.10 -4.25
C GLU A 330 -4.81 -11.80 -4.65
N LEU A 331 -4.40 -10.68 -4.07
CA LEU A 331 -4.98 -9.36 -4.34
C LEU A 331 -3.99 -8.48 -5.11
N SER A 332 -4.43 -7.94 -6.25
CA SER A 332 -3.66 -7.00 -7.06
C SER A 332 -4.48 -5.76 -7.37
N PHE A 333 -4.21 -4.67 -6.64
CA PHE A 333 -4.96 -3.42 -6.75
C PHE A 333 -4.09 -2.32 -7.36
N VAL A 334 -4.60 -1.70 -8.42
CA VAL A 334 -3.92 -0.64 -9.18
C VAL A 334 -4.80 0.60 -9.25
N ALA A 335 -4.28 1.72 -8.74
CA ALA A 335 -4.98 2.99 -8.68
C ALA A 335 -6.36 2.92 -7.98
N CYS A 336 -6.51 1.95 -7.07
CA CYS A 336 -7.74 1.77 -6.30
C CYS A 336 -7.83 2.75 -5.13
N THR A 337 -9.06 2.99 -4.67
CA THR A 337 -9.32 3.82 -3.48
C THR A 337 -10.12 3.04 -2.44
N ALA A 338 -9.75 3.15 -1.17
CA ALA A 338 -10.50 2.65 -0.03
C ALA A 338 -10.71 3.82 0.95
N ILE A 339 -11.88 4.44 0.91
CA ILE A 339 -12.13 5.71 1.61
C ILE A 339 -13.34 5.62 2.55
N GLY A 340 -13.15 6.06 3.80
CA GLY A 340 -14.25 6.23 4.75
C GLY A 340 -14.89 4.92 5.21
N ASN A 341 -14.23 3.78 5.01
CA ASN A 341 -14.76 2.48 5.42
C ASN A 341 -14.63 2.30 6.94
N HIS A 342 -15.56 1.56 7.52
CA HIS A 342 -15.64 1.33 8.95
C HIS A 342 -15.58 -0.15 9.28
N ALA A 343 -14.70 -0.53 10.22
CA ALA A 343 -14.73 -1.85 10.82
C ALA A 343 -14.92 -1.78 12.33
N ILE A 344 -15.83 -2.58 12.88
CA ILE A 344 -16.08 -2.58 14.32
C ILE A 344 -14.90 -3.21 15.08
N ALA A 345 -14.25 -4.26 14.55
CA ALA A 345 -13.25 -5.04 15.28
C ALA A 345 -11.79 -4.83 14.80
N THR A 346 -11.49 -5.00 13.51
CA THR A 346 -10.09 -5.07 13.06
C THR A 346 -9.65 -3.96 12.14
N VAL A 347 -9.90 -4.11 10.84
CA VAL A 347 -9.30 -3.29 9.78
C VAL A 347 -10.36 -2.48 9.08
N GLY A 348 -10.29 -1.15 9.14
CA GLY A 348 -11.31 -0.28 8.53
C GLY A 348 -11.26 -0.32 7.01
N GLY A 349 -10.08 -0.12 6.41
CA GLY A 349 -9.89 -0.09 4.96
C GLY A 349 -9.73 -1.49 4.35
N ILE A 350 -8.48 -1.93 4.18
CA ILE A 350 -8.12 -3.17 3.47
C ILE A 350 -7.44 -4.13 4.44
N GLY A 351 -8.05 -5.28 4.70
CA GLY A 351 -7.48 -6.37 5.51
C GLY A 351 -7.03 -7.56 4.65
N SER A 352 -5.85 -8.10 4.93
CA SER A 352 -5.30 -9.33 4.33
C SER A 352 -4.72 -10.23 5.43
N VAL A 353 -5.14 -11.50 5.46
CA VAL A 353 -4.60 -12.49 6.40
C VAL A 353 -4.17 -13.74 5.65
N ASP A 354 -2.93 -14.18 5.88
CA ASP A 354 -2.33 -15.34 5.20
C ASP A 354 -2.50 -15.30 3.67
N SER A 355 -2.44 -14.10 3.09
CA SER A 355 -2.79 -13.83 1.67
C SER A 355 -1.79 -12.83 1.08
N SER A 356 -1.65 -12.78 -0.25
CA SER A 356 -0.75 -11.84 -0.92
C SER A 356 -1.49 -10.56 -1.32
N LEU A 357 -0.86 -9.41 -1.11
CA LEU A 357 -1.44 -8.10 -1.39
C LEU A 357 -0.45 -7.19 -2.11
N LEU A 358 -0.77 -6.84 -3.35
CA LEU A 358 -0.06 -5.85 -4.14
C LEU A 358 -0.89 -4.57 -4.28
N LEU A 359 -0.31 -3.43 -3.88
CA LEU A 359 -0.92 -2.11 -3.98
C LEU A 359 -0.04 -1.19 -4.85
N LEU A 360 -0.58 -0.70 -5.97
CA LEU A 360 0.15 0.20 -6.88
C LEU A 360 -0.61 1.51 -7.06
N GLY A 361 -0.08 2.60 -6.49
CA GLY A 361 -0.70 3.93 -6.61
C GLY A 361 -2.07 4.04 -5.92
N CYS A 362 -2.35 3.18 -4.93
CA CYS A 362 -3.62 3.14 -4.24
C CYS A 362 -3.74 4.23 -3.16
N THR A 363 -4.97 4.62 -2.83
CA THR A 363 -5.28 5.56 -1.74
C THR A 363 -6.15 4.89 -0.68
N ILE A 364 -5.70 4.90 0.57
CA ILE A 364 -6.40 4.34 1.73
C ILE A 364 -6.60 5.47 2.74
N GLU A 365 -7.80 6.05 2.78
CA GLU A 365 -8.03 7.32 3.48
C GLU A 365 -9.25 7.30 4.40
N ALA A 366 -9.15 7.99 5.54
CA ALA A 366 -10.28 8.24 6.44
C ALA A 366 -11.01 6.97 6.92
N ASN A 367 -10.33 5.82 6.89
CA ASN A 367 -10.92 4.57 7.36
C ASN A 367 -10.78 4.47 8.87
N THR A 368 -11.75 3.82 9.50
CA THR A 368 -11.85 3.78 10.96
C THR A 368 -12.04 2.36 11.45
N SER A 369 -11.33 2.01 12.53
CA SER A 369 -11.61 0.78 13.27
C SER A 369 -11.23 0.88 14.74
N THR A 370 -11.63 -0.11 15.52
CA THR A 370 -11.17 -0.23 16.90
C THR A 370 -9.70 -0.60 16.99
N THR A 371 -9.13 -1.39 16.07
CA THR A 371 -7.69 -1.72 16.12
C THR A 371 -6.88 -1.02 15.03
N ILE A 372 -7.10 -1.31 13.74
CA ILE A 372 -6.32 -0.80 12.60
C ILE A 372 -7.21 0.02 11.67
N GLY A 373 -6.93 1.30 11.50
CA GLY A 373 -7.77 2.18 10.68
C GLY A 373 -7.72 1.84 9.19
N GLY A 374 -6.54 1.89 8.58
CA GLY A 374 -6.36 1.79 7.13
C GLY A 374 -6.10 0.37 6.61
N LEU A 375 -4.85 -0.07 6.67
CA LEU A 375 -4.36 -1.31 6.05
C LEU A 375 -3.88 -2.30 7.11
N GLY A 376 -4.47 -3.48 7.17
CA GLY A 376 -4.06 -4.55 8.07
C GLY A 376 -3.56 -5.76 7.31
N VAL A 377 -2.33 -6.21 7.59
CA VAL A 377 -1.75 -7.41 7.00
C VAL A 377 -1.22 -8.31 8.12
N SER A 378 -1.64 -9.58 8.12
CA SER A 378 -1.19 -10.58 9.08
C SER A 378 -0.82 -11.89 8.37
N GLY A 379 0.46 -12.23 8.32
CA GLY A 379 0.94 -13.34 7.49
C GLY A 379 0.75 -13.09 5.99
N GLY A 380 1.38 -13.91 5.15
CA GLY A 380 1.40 -13.69 3.70
C GLY A 380 2.44 -12.64 3.27
N GLU A 381 2.17 -11.94 2.18
CA GLU A 381 3.09 -10.94 1.60
C GLU A 381 2.34 -9.63 1.30
N VAL A 382 2.98 -8.48 1.53
CA VAL A 382 2.48 -7.17 1.13
C VAL A 382 3.57 -6.35 0.44
N ALA A 383 3.24 -5.83 -0.73
CA ALA A 383 4.04 -4.86 -1.46
C ALA A 383 3.18 -3.64 -1.81
N ALA A 384 3.64 -2.44 -1.44
CA ALA A 384 2.97 -1.20 -1.78
C ALA A 384 3.93 -0.19 -2.41
N ILE A 385 3.56 0.34 -3.58
CA ILE A 385 4.39 1.30 -4.32
C ILE A 385 3.57 2.54 -4.65
N GLY A 386 4.08 3.72 -4.29
CA GLY A 386 3.44 4.99 -4.62
C GLY A 386 2.06 5.19 -3.97
N CYS A 387 1.78 4.50 -2.87
CA CYS A 387 0.47 4.53 -2.22
C CYS A 387 0.36 5.68 -1.21
N THR A 388 -0.87 6.17 -1.01
CA THR A 388 -1.21 7.16 0.03
C THR A 388 -2.05 6.49 1.11
N ILE A 389 -1.62 6.60 2.36
CA ILE A 389 -2.32 6.08 3.55
C ILE A 389 -2.52 7.26 4.49
N ALA A 390 -3.72 7.83 4.50
CA ALA A 390 -3.95 9.13 5.14
C ALA A 390 -5.17 9.17 6.06
N ASP A 391 -5.06 9.92 7.15
CA ASP A 391 -6.18 10.26 8.04
C ASP A 391 -6.96 9.04 8.57
N ASN A 392 -6.32 7.88 8.65
CA ASN A 392 -6.95 6.68 9.17
C ASN A 392 -6.87 6.65 10.71
N LEU A 393 -7.92 6.12 11.33
CA LEU A 393 -8.08 6.10 12.79
C LEU A 393 -8.22 4.67 13.31
N GLY A 394 -7.25 4.24 14.12
CA GLY A 394 -7.29 3.00 14.88
C GLY A 394 -7.37 3.31 16.38
N ASN A 395 -8.54 3.11 17.00
CA ASN A 395 -8.78 3.61 18.36
C ASN A 395 -7.90 2.97 19.45
N PHE A 396 -7.47 1.72 19.29
CA PHE A 396 -6.66 1.01 20.27
C PHE A 396 -5.25 0.71 19.79
N ALA A 397 -5.01 0.53 18.49
CA ALA A 397 -3.73 0.02 17.98
C ALA A 397 -3.10 0.98 16.95
N GLY A 398 -3.00 0.59 15.67
CA GLY A 398 -2.35 1.36 14.61
C GLY A 398 -3.33 2.23 13.81
N GLY A 399 -3.00 3.50 13.58
CA GLY A 399 -3.88 4.41 12.83
C GLY A 399 -3.93 4.06 11.34
N GLY A 400 -2.78 4.14 10.68
CA GLY A 400 -2.63 3.88 9.25
C GLY A 400 -2.59 2.39 8.93
N MET A 401 -1.63 1.69 9.52
CA MET A 401 -1.30 0.31 9.20
C MET A 401 -1.07 -0.56 10.43
N GLY A 402 -1.42 -1.84 10.32
CA GLY A 402 -0.96 -2.89 11.22
C GLY A 402 -0.33 -4.02 10.41
N LEU A 403 0.92 -4.35 10.73
CA LEU A 403 1.71 -5.37 10.03
C LEU A 403 2.13 -6.44 11.04
N GLY A 404 1.75 -7.70 10.84
CA GLY A 404 2.11 -8.75 11.80
C GLY A 404 2.36 -10.13 11.22
N SER A 405 3.15 -10.93 11.94
CA SER A 405 3.59 -12.26 11.49
C SER A 405 4.24 -12.26 10.10
N LEU A 406 5.04 -11.23 9.80
CA LEU A 406 5.71 -11.02 8.51
C LEU A 406 7.23 -11.02 8.67
N ALA A 407 7.93 -11.73 7.78
CA ALA A 407 9.37 -11.58 7.60
C ALA A 407 9.71 -10.24 6.91
N PRO A 408 10.95 -9.73 7.00
CA PRO A 408 11.29 -8.40 6.46
C PRO A 408 11.08 -8.25 4.94
N ASP A 409 11.23 -9.35 4.20
CA ASP A 409 11.09 -9.38 2.74
C ASP A 409 9.63 -9.60 2.30
N GLU A 410 8.75 -9.90 3.26
CA GLU A 410 7.31 -10.09 3.05
C GLU A 410 6.52 -8.78 3.21
N ALA A 411 7.15 -7.68 3.64
CA ALA A 411 6.49 -6.39 3.84
C ALA A 411 7.36 -5.23 3.31
N VAL A 412 7.10 -4.83 2.06
CA VAL A 412 7.90 -3.84 1.34
C VAL A 412 7.06 -2.64 0.89
N PHE A 413 7.49 -1.45 1.29
CA PHE A 413 6.81 -0.19 0.98
C PHE A 413 7.78 0.77 0.30
N GLN A 414 7.44 1.24 -0.89
CA GLN A 414 8.28 2.14 -1.68
C GLN A 414 7.51 3.37 -2.09
N LEU A 415 8.13 4.56 -1.97
CA LEU A 415 7.54 5.82 -2.44
C LEU A 415 6.14 6.11 -1.85
N CYS A 416 5.84 5.56 -0.67
CA CYS A 416 4.54 5.70 -0.04
C CYS A 416 4.47 6.95 0.86
N SER A 417 3.28 7.52 0.99
CA SER A 417 3.00 8.63 1.90
C SER A 417 2.03 8.22 2.99
N LEU A 418 2.46 8.35 4.24
CA LEU A 418 1.68 8.06 5.43
C LEU A 418 1.47 9.35 6.22
N THR A 419 0.26 9.92 6.14
CA THR A 419 -0.02 11.27 6.62
C THR A 419 -1.21 11.34 7.56
N GLY A 420 -1.09 12.07 8.67
CA GLY A 420 -2.25 12.41 9.52
C GLY A 420 -2.93 11.21 10.19
N ASN A 421 -2.31 10.02 10.18
CA ASN A 421 -2.92 8.84 10.77
C ASN A 421 -2.85 8.90 12.29
N LEU A 422 -3.93 8.45 12.94
CA LEU A 422 -4.10 8.51 14.39
C LEU A 422 -4.23 7.10 14.97
N GLY A 423 -3.20 6.70 15.72
CA GLY A 423 -3.14 5.44 16.47
C GLY A 423 -3.55 5.64 17.93
N GLY A 424 -4.11 4.59 18.51
CA GLY A 424 -4.44 4.51 19.94
C GLY A 424 -3.19 4.30 20.77
N LEU A 425 -2.92 3.05 21.16
CA LEU A 425 -1.77 2.66 21.96
C LEU A 425 -0.50 2.38 21.14
N GLY A 426 -0.66 2.02 19.85
CA GLY A 426 0.40 1.66 18.91
C GLY A 426 0.82 2.83 18.01
N GLY A 427 1.54 2.57 16.91
CA GLY A 427 2.07 3.63 16.05
C GLY A 427 1.00 4.35 15.24
N GLY A 428 1.14 5.66 15.07
CA GLY A 428 0.15 6.48 14.35
C GLY A 428 0.00 6.05 12.89
N ALA A 429 1.13 5.92 12.19
CA ALA A 429 1.17 5.44 10.81
C ALA A 429 1.24 3.91 10.73
N VAL A 430 2.11 3.27 11.51
CA VAL A 430 2.39 1.84 11.41
C VAL A 430 2.55 1.23 12.79
N LEU A 431 1.84 0.14 13.02
CA LEU A 431 2.06 -0.76 14.15
C LEU A 431 2.64 -2.08 13.67
N LEU A 432 3.76 -2.50 14.25
CA LEU A 432 4.37 -3.82 14.05
C LEU A 432 3.88 -4.80 15.14
N LEU A 433 3.33 -5.94 14.73
CA LEU A 433 2.77 -7.00 15.55
C LEU A 433 3.50 -8.32 15.27
N ASP A 434 4.66 -8.54 15.89
CA ASP A 434 5.52 -9.72 15.61
C ASP A 434 5.94 -9.80 14.14
N GLY A 435 6.44 -8.68 13.59
CA GLY A 435 6.87 -8.61 12.19
C GLY A 435 8.03 -7.65 11.95
N ALA A 436 8.59 -7.74 10.75
CA ALA A 436 9.56 -6.81 10.20
C ALA A 436 9.01 -6.14 8.94
N ALA A 437 9.56 -4.99 8.57
CA ALA A 437 9.14 -4.26 7.39
C ALA A 437 10.29 -3.44 6.80
N THR A 438 10.23 -3.22 5.49
CA THR A 438 11.16 -2.37 4.76
C THR A 438 10.40 -1.19 4.16
N PHE A 439 10.85 0.03 4.48
CA PHE A 439 10.35 1.26 3.88
C PHE A 439 11.49 1.96 3.14
N GLU A 440 11.25 2.30 1.88
CA GLU A 440 12.22 2.96 1.01
C GLU A 440 11.59 4.21 0.39
N ALA A 441 12.28 5.35 0.50
CA ALA A 441 11.83 6.64 -0.02
C ALA A 441 10.39 7.02 0.41
N CYS A 442 10.00 6.62 1.62
CA CYS A 442 8.66 6.85 2.17
C CYS A 442 8.60 8.12 3.03
N THR A 443 7.40 8.69 3.15
CA THR A 443 7.14 9.87 3.98
C THR A 443 6.15 9.55 5.09
N PHE A 444 6.46 9.99 6.30
CA PHE A 444 5.67 9.86 7.52
C PHE A 444 5.47 11.25 8.10
N THR A 445 4.32 11.86 7.85
CA THR A 445 4.05 13.25 8.18
C THR A 445 2.85 13.41 9.10
N GLU A 446 3.02 14.16 10.19
CA GLU A 446 1.92 14.55 11.08
C GLU A 446 1.10 13.36 11.63
N ASN A 447 1.71 12.18 11.76
CA ASN A 447 1.06 11.05 12.40
C ASN A 447 1.16 11.19 13.92
N ALA A 448 0.13 10.69 14.61
CA ALA A 448 0.04 10.81 16.06
C ALA A 448 -0.43 9.51 16.70
N ALA A 449 0.13 9.19 17.87
CA ALA A 449 -0.40 8.11 18.71
C ALA A 449 0.05 8.20 20.16
N ALA A 450 -0.37 7.25 21.01
CA ALA A 450 0.18 7.19 22.37
C ALA A 450 1.66 6.79 22.38
N SER A 451 2.09 5.84 21.55
CA SER A 451 3.47 5.33 21.52
C SER A 451 3.96 5.31 20.08
N GLY A 452 5.16 5.87 19.78
CA GLY A 452 5.67 5.92 18.41
C GLY A 452 4.78 6.75 17.47
N GLY A 453 5.03 8.05 17.32
CA GLY A 453 4.08 8.92 16.61
C GLY A 453 3.82 8.49 15.16
N ALA A 454 4.85 7.96 14.48
CA ALA A 454 4.70 7.29 13.20
C ALA A 454 4.70 5.76 13.36
N ILE A 455 5.75 5.18 13.91
CA ILE A 455 5.94 3.73 13.96
C ILE A 455 6.13 3.28 15.40
N ALA A 456 5.41 2.23 15.80
CA ALA A 456 5.65 1.53 17.06
C ALA A 456 5.64 0.02 16.87
N ASP A 457 6.32 -0.71 17.75
CA ASP A 457 6.17 -2.15 17.90
C ASP A 457 5.34 -2.51 19.14
N LEU A 458 4.62 -3.62 19.04
CA LEU A 458 4.02 -4.35 20.16
C LEU A 458 4.33 -5.85 20.05
N SER A 459 5.47 -6.18 19.44
CA SER A 459 5.93 -7.56 19.28
C SER A 459 6.29 -8.17 20.64
N GLU A 460 5.78 -9.36 20.92
CA GLU A 460 6.02 -10.06 22.20
C GLU A 460 6.79 -11.39 22.01
N VAL A 461 6.83 -11.92 20.78
CA VAL A 461 7.26 -13.31 20.53
C VAL A 461 8.39 -13.40 19.53
N PHE A 462 8.31 -12.67 18.41
CA PHE A 462 9.29 -12.75 17.32
C PHE A 462 9.97 -11.41 17.09
N GLY A 463 11.30 -11.45 17.02
CA GLY A 463 12.12 -10.30 16.68
C GLY A 463 12.31 -10.13 15.18
N GLY A 464 12.72 -8.93 14.76
CA GLY A 464 12.89 -8.59 13.35
C GLY A 464 13.75 -7.33 13.18
N THR A 465 13.86 -6.84 11.94
CA THR A 465 14.52 -5.56 11.66
C THR A 465 13.56 -4.67 10.89
N LEU A 466 13.27 -3.50 11.45
CA LEU A 466 12.65 -2.41 10.72
C LEU A 466 13.73 -1.72 9.90
N ARG A 467 13.65 -1.84 8.57
CA ARG A 467 14.58 -1.20 7.64
C ARG A 467 13.97 0.06 7.05
N LEU A 468 14.67 1.17 7.21
CA LEU A 468 14.28 2.47 6.69
C LEU A 468 15.41 3.00 5.79
N ARG A 469 15.12 3.24 4.52
CA ARG A 469 16.06 3.87 3.59
C ARG A 469 15.44 5.12 2.98
N ASP A 470 16.17 6.22 2.98
CA ASP A 470 15.78 7.48 2.33
C ASP A 470 14.40 8.01 2.77
N CYS A 471 14.00 7.68 4.01
CA CYS A 471 12.67 8.02 4.53
C CYS A 471 12.67 9.38 5.24
N LEU A 472 11.52 10.06 5.19
CA LEU A 472 11.26 11.31 5.91
C LEU A 472 10.22 11.11 7.01
N PHE A 473 10.56 11.44 8.25
CA PHE A 473 9.67 11.52 9.40
C PHE A 473 9.57 12.97 9.85
N ASN A 474 8.44 13.63 9.60
CA ASN A 474 8.29 15.05 9.87
C ASN A 474 7.03 15.36 10.69
N GLY A 475 7.21 16.00 11.84
CA GLY A 475 6.10 16.48 12.66
C GLY A 475 5.25 15.38 13.30
N ASN A 476 5.79 14.18 13.48
CA ASN A 476 5.07 13.09 14.14
C ASN A 476 5.10 13.27 15.67
N GLN A 477 4.03 12.84 16.33
CA GLN A 477 3.79 13.15 17.74
C GLN A 477 3.41 11.90 18.54
N SER A 478 4.03 11.71 19.72
CA SER A 478 3.62 10.67 20.65
C SER A 478 3.47 11.16 22.09
N ASN A 479 2.82 10.35 22.93
CA ASN A 479 2.71 10.62 24.36
C ASN A 479 3.79 9.89 25.18
N LEU A 480 4.16 8.66 24.80
CA LEU A 480 4.84 7.68 25.64
C LEU A 480 6.17 7.18 25.07
N GLY A 481 6.85 7.95 24.23
CA GLY A 481 8.21 7.67 23.77
C GLY A 481 8.28 7.51 22.27
N GLY A 482 9.35 8.00 21.66
CA GLY A 482 9.55 7.98 20.21
C GLY A 482 8.56 8.89 19.52
N GLY A 483 8.89 10.16 19.33
CA GLY A 483 7.98 11.08 18.60
C GLY A 483 7.74 10.61 17.16
N ALA A 484 8.71 9.94 16.53
CA ALA A 484 8.54 9.25 15.25
C ALA A 484 8.51 7.73 15.43
N VAL A 485 9.57 7.14 15.97
CA VAL A 485 9.75 5.68 16.02
C VAL A 485 9.97 5.25 17.46
N ARG A 486 9.21 4.26 17.91
CA ARG A 486 9.43 3.57 19.18
C ARG A 486 9.58 2.08 18.94
N LEU A 487 10.69 1.50 19.40
CA LEU A 487 10.91 0.05 19.37
C LEU A 487 11.31 -0.50 20.74
N ASP A 488 10.71 -1.59 21.14
CA ASP A 488 11.05 -2.33 22.35
C ASP A 488 11.86 -3.61 21.99
N SER A 489 12.13 -4.50 22.95
CA SER A 489 13.29 -5.42 22.97
C SER A 489 13.42 -6.45 21.84
N TYR A 490 12.47 -6.55 20.93
CA TYR A 490 12.45 -7.61 19.91
C TYR A 490 12.75 -7.09 18.49
N VAL A 491 12.47 -5.82 18.19
CA VAL A 491 12.66 -5.27 16.84
C VAL A 491 13.87 -4.35 16.80
N ALA A 492 14.83 -4.64 15.93
CA ALA A 492 15.98 -3.76 15.67
C ALA A 492 15.59 -2.65 14.69
N LEU A 493 16.17 -1.46 14.87
CA LEU A 493 16.09 -0.36 13.89
C LEU A 493 17.35 -0.30 13.04
N ASP A 494 17.18 -0.32 11.74
CA ASP A 494 18.19 -0.05 10.73
C ASP A 494 17.71 1.12 9.86
N ALA A 495 18.23 2.32 10.10
CA ALA A 495 17.89 3.51 9.33
C ALA A 495 19.12 4.07 8.59
N VAL A 496 18.98 4.21 7.27
CA VAL A 496 20.03 4.71 6.36
C VAL A 496 19.48 5.92 5.59
N ARG A 497 20.24 7.02 5.56
CA ARG A 497 19.88 8.26 4.83
C ARG A 497 18.49 8.84 5.18
N CYS A 498 18.01 8.55 6.39
CA CYS A 498 16.70 8.99 6.86
C CYS A 498 16.74 10.38 7.51
N ARG A 499 15.61 11.08 7.49
CA ARG A 499 15.46 12.43 8.06
C ARG A 499 14.33 12.44 9.09
N PHE A 500 14.65 12.76 10.33
CA PHE A 500 13.72 12.90 11.45
C PHE A 500 13.65 14.37 11.85
N LEU A 501 12.60 15.06 11.42
CA LEU A 501 12.43 16.50 11.56
C LEU A 501 11.26 16.83 12.47
N SER A 502 11.48 17.68 13.48
CA SER A 502 10.39 18.26 14.29
C SER A 502 9.44 17.24 14.91
N ASN A 503 9.92 16.04 15.24
CA ASN A 503 9.11 15.03 15.92
C ASN A 503 9.12 15.30 17.43
N THR A 504 8.01 15.03 18.10
CA THR A 504 7.85 15.42 19.51
C THR A 504 7.22 14.33 20.35
N VAL A 505 7.65 14.23 21.61
CA VAL A 505 7.00 13.39 22.62
C VAL A 505 6.59 14.22 23.84
N ALA A 506 5.34 14.06 24.28
CA ALA A 506 4.72 14.92 25.28
C ALA A 506 5.05 14.58 26.75
N PHE A 507 5.31 13.31 27.08
CA PHE A 507 5.44 12.87 28.48
C PHE A 507 6.55 11.83 28.71
N SER A 508 7.47 11.64 27.76
CA SER A 508 8.47 10.57 27.78
C SER A 508 9.73 10.98 27.00
N ASP A 509 10.61 10.00 26.73
CA ASP A 509 11.93 10.18 26.14
C ASP A 509 11.96 9.95 24.61
N GLY A 510 13.03 10.37 23.95
CA GLY A 510 13.28 10.06 22.54
C GLY A 510 12.40 10.86 21.58
N GLY A 511 12.72 12.14 21.38
CA GLY A 511 11.88 13.05 20.58
C GLY A 511 11.68 12.60 19.14
N ALA A 512 12.65 11.91 18.53
CA ALA A 512 12.48 11.19 17.28
C ALA A 512 12.40 9.68 17.49
N VAL A 513 13.44 9.10 18.09
CA VAL A 513 13.62 7.65 18.19
C VAL A 513 13.76 7.25 19.65
N TYR A 514 13.01 6.22 20.03
CA TYR A 514 13.11 5.58 21.34
C TYR A 514 13.34 4.08 21.15
N THR A 515 14.41 3.54 21.72
CA THR A 515 14.69 2.09 21.72
C THR A 515 14.96 1.54 23.11
N THR A 516 14.40 0.36 23.43
CA THR A 516 14.71 -0.35 24.68
C THR A 516 15.16 -1.79 24.50
N GLY A 517 16.36 -2.12 25.01
CA GLY A 517 16.88 -3.50 25.02
C GLY A 517 17.09 -4.10 23.63
N THR A 518 17.20 -3.28 22.58
CA THR A 518 17.31 -3.70 21.19
C THR A 518 18.54 -3.06 20.51
N THR A 519 18.70 -3.28 19.20
CA THR A 519 19.74 -2.67 18.38
C THR A 519 19.19 -1.46 17.62
N LEU A 520 19.86 -0.33 17.78
CA LEU A 520 19.67 0.88 17.00
C LEU A 520 20.89 1.08 16.10
N ARG A 521 20.68 1.16 14.78
CA ARG A 521 21.67 1.63 13.82
C ARG A 521 21.11 2.81 13.01
N LEU A 522 21.79 3.95 13.11
CA LEU A 522 21.52 5.15 12.31
C LEU A 522 22.77 5.45 11.48
N VAL A 523 22.64 5.45 10.15
CA VAL A 523 23.74 5.74 9.23
C VAL A 523 23.32 6.87 8.28
N SER A 524 24.17 7.90 8.17
CA SER A 524 23.93 9.02 7.25
C SER A 524 22.58 9.71 7.49
N CYS A 525 22.09 9.75 8.73
CA CYS A 525 20.77 10.30 9.07
C CYS A 525 20.82 11.75 9.56
N GLU A 526 19.72 12.47 9.38
CA GLU A 526 19.49 13.80 9.97
C GLU A 526 18.42 13.70 11.06
N LEU A 527 18.72 14.20 12.25
CA LEU A 527 17.76 14.33 13.35
C LEU A 527 17.77 15.78 13.81
N ILE A 528 16.79 16.56 13.32
CA ILE A 528 16.78 18.02 13.47
C ILE A 528 15.49 18.52 14.11
N GLY A 529 15.60 19.35 15.14
CA GLY A 529 14.46 20.03 15.75
C GLY A 529 13.53 19.11 16.53
N ASN A 530 13.97 17.91 16.92
CA ASN A 530 13.13 16.97 17.66
C ASN A 530 13.12 17.33 19.15
N SER A 531 12.01 17.02 19.83
CA SER A 531 11.83 17.42 21.23
C SER A 531 11.22 16.34 22.10
N ALA A 532 11.77 16.16 23.30
CA ALA A 532 11.25 15.27 24.34
C ALA A 532 11.01 16.02 25.65
N ALA A 533 9.86 15.75 26.28
CA ALA A 533 9.57 16.18 27.64
C ALA A 533 10.37 15.40 28.71
N GLY A 534 10.96 14.26 28.35
CA GLY A 534 11.95 13.55 29.15
C GLY A 534 13.37 13.80 28.63
N SER A 535 14.11 12.71 28.48
CA SER A 535 15.50 12.67 28.01
C SER A 535 15.62 12.31 26.53
N GLY A 536 16.79 12.58 25.93
CA GLY A 536 17.08 12.15 24.56
C GLY A 536 16.25 12.93 23.54
N GLY A 537 16.52 14.23 23.40
CA GLY A 537 15.70 15.12 22.57
C GLY A 537 15.57 14.66 21.11
N ALA A 538 16.57 13.95 20.58
CA ALA A 538 16.44 13.18 19.35
C ALA A 538 16.27 11.68 19.62
N VAL A 539 17.21 11.09 20.37
CA VAL A 539 17.32 9.64 20.54
C VAL A 539 17.43 9.29 22.01
N HIS A 540 16.60 8.37 22.44
CA HIS A 540 16.76 7.61 23.67
C HIS A 540 17.06 6.15 23.30
N ALA A 541 18.19 5.61 23.75
CA ALA A 541 18.58 4.24 23.42
C ALA A 541 19.20 3.48 24.60
N THR A 542 18.81 2.20 24.70
CA THR A 542 19.46 1.19 25.55
C THR A 542 19.70 -0.08 24.74
N GLY A 543 20.61 -0.97 25.18
CA GLY A 543 21.03 -2.13 24.38
C GLY A 543 22.22 -1.79 23.50
N VAL A 544 22.09 -1.87 22.17
CA VAL A 544 23.16 -1.49 21.22
C VAL A 544 22.76 -0.23 20.47
N ALA A 545 23.64 0.77 20.41
CA ALA A 545 23.40 2.01 19.68
C ALA A 545 24.60 2.41 18.81
N SER A 546 24.51 2.21 17.50
CA SER A 546 25.49 2.66 16.51
C SER A 546 24.91 3.86 15.75
N ILE A 547 25.57 5.01 15.88
CA ILE A 547 25.17 6.26 15.26
C ILE A 547 26.38 6.76 14.48
N VAL A 548 26.29 6.68 13.16
CA VAL A 548 27.42 6.87 12.25
C VAL A 548 27.06 7.88 11.18
N ASN A 549 27.96 8.84 10.92
CA ASN A 549 27.77 9.80 9.83
C ASN A 549 26.48 10.64 9.95
N CYS A 550 26.02 10.88 11.18
CA CYS A 550 24.74 11.53 11.45
C CYS A 550 24.89 13.02 11.81
N VAL A 551 23.87 13.80 11.45
CA VAL A 551 23.70 15.18 11.93
C VAL A 551 22.58 15.22 12.95
N LEU A 552 22.89 15.61 14.18
CA LEU A 552 21.92 15.80 15.25
C LEU A 552 21.96 17.26 15.69
N ALA A 553 20.94 18.02 15.31
CA ALA A 553 20.95 19.46 15.55
C ALA A 553 19.63 20.03 16.05
N ASP A 554 19.72 21.08 16.87
CA ASP A 554 18.55 21.81 17.38
C ASP A 554 17.53 20.92 18.12
N ASN A 555 17.99 19.82 18.72
CA ASN A 555 17.11 18.93 19.48
C ASN A 555 17.03 19.39 20.94
N HIS A 556 15.88 19.14 21.57
CA HIS A 556 15.58 19.61 22.92
C HIS A 556 15.07 18.50 23.84
N ALA A 557 15.68 18.35 25.01
CA ALA A 557 15.18 17.54 26.12
C ALA A 557 14.87 18.42 27.34
N GLU A 558 13.79 18.15 28.07
CA GLU A 558 13.58 18.81 29.37
C GLU A 558 14.46 18.22 30.46
N ASP A 559 14.82 16.93 30.39
CA ASP A 559 15.71 16.28 31.36
C ASP A 559 17.16 16.24 30.83
N ASP A 560 17.68 15.09 30.42
CA ASP A 560 19.08 14.90 30.07
C ASP A 560 19.27 14.54 28.58
N GLY A 561 20.45 14.81 28.02
CA GLY A 561 20.81 14.35 26.67
C GLY A 561 20.02 15.06 25.57
N GLY A 562 20.33 16.33 25.31
CA GLY A 562 19.55 17.17 24.38
C GLY A 562 19.44 16.60 22.96
N ALA A 563 20.44 15.85 22.50
CA ALA A 563 20.31 14.98 21.32
C ALA A 563 20.21 13.51 21.71
N LEU A 564 21.21 13.01 22.44
CA LEU A 564 21.38 11.59 22.73
C LEU A 564 21.32 11.33 24.22
N TRP A 565 20.43 10.41 24.60
CA TRP A 565 20.45 9.76 25.89
C TRP A 565 20.77 8.28 25.69
N LEU A 566 21.88 7.85 26.28
CA LEU A 566 22.47 6.52 26.08
C LEU A 566 22.70 5.86 27.44
N ALA A 567 21.98 4.79 27.74
CA ALA A 567 22.12 4.10 29.01
C ALA A 567 22.07 2.58 28.86
N ASN A 568 22.68 1.87 29.81
CA ASN A 568 22.66 0.40 29.81
C ASN A 568 23.10 -0.21 28.46
N LEU A 569 24.04 0.47 27.81
CA LEU A 569 24.56 -0.01 26.53
C LEU A 569 25.41 -1.26 26.73
N THR A 570 25.24 -2.22 25.84
CA THR A 570 26.06 -3.43 25.73
C THR A 570 27.09 -3.31 24.60
N GLY A 571 26.95 -2.31 23.74
CA GLY A 571 27.86 -1.96 22.65
C GLY A 571 27.30 -0.79 21.85
N GLY A 572 28.08 -0.32 20.87
CA GLY A 572 27.70 0.81 20.03
C GLY A 572 28.80 1.85 19.88
N GLU A 573 28.50 2.91 19.16
CA GLU A 573 29.42 4.00 18.84
C GLU A 573 28.67 5.28 18.42
N VAL A 574 29.36 6.41 18.53
CA VAL A 574 28.99 7.67 17.90
C VAL A 574 30.18 8.13 17.08
N THR A 575 30.15 7.85 15.78
CA THR A 575 31.31 8.02 14.90
C THR A 575 31.00 8.93 13.72
N SER A 576 31.93 9.84 13.39
CA SER A 576 31.77 10.78 12.26
C SER A 576 30.47 11.59 12.32
N CYS A 577 30.05 11.99 13.51
CA CYS A 577 28.78 12.69 13.72
C CYS A 577 28.97 14.18 14.01
N THR A 578 27.99 15.00 13.62
CA THR A 578 27.91 16.43 13.96
C THR A 578 26.75 16.67 14.91
N LEU A 579 27.06 16.94 16.19
CA LEU A 579 26.09 17.24 17.25
C LEU A 579 26.20 18.72 17.63
N THR A 580 25.20 19.53 17.27
CA THR A 580 25.24 20.98 17.48
C THR A 580 23.91 21.63 17.80
N ALA A 581 23.91 22.75 18.52
CA ALA A 581 22.71 23.50 18.90
C ALA A 581 21.67 22.69 19.70
N ASN A 582 22.04 21.54 20.26
CA ASN A 582 21.14 20.74 21.09
C ASN A 582 21.08 21.30 22.51
N THR A 583 19.95 21.12 23.18
CA THR A 583 19.71 21.67 24.52
C THR A 583 19.05 20.64 25.44
N ALA A 584 19.48 20.63 26.69
CA ALA A 584 18.86 19.90 27.79
C ALA A 584 18.73 20.87 28.98
N LEU A 585 17.68 20.77 29.81
CA LEU A 585 17.61 21.57 31.04
C LEU A 585 18.38 20.90 32.21
N GLY A 586 18.55 19.58 32.14
CA GLY A 586 19.44 18.78 32.97
C GLY A 586 20.87 18.71 32.40
N ASP A 587 21.47 17.53 32.47
CA ASP A 587 22.84 17.26 32.08
C ASP A 587 22.96 16.81 30.61
N GLY A 588 24.10 17.12 29.98
CA GLY A 588 24.40 16.62 28.64
C GLY A 588 23.61 17.32 27.56
N GLY A 589 23.86 18.60 27.32
CA GLY A 589 23.16 19.39 26.30
C GLY A 589 23.21 18.77 24.91
N ALA A 590 24.21 17.94 24.59
CA ALA A 590 24.18 17.05 23.43
C ALA A 590 24.02 15.58 23.83
N VAL A 591 24.92 15.08 24.69
CA VAL A 591 25.02 13.65 25.02
C VAL A 591 25.00 13.45 26.54
N HIS A 592 24.14 12.55 26.98
CA HIS A 592 24.19 11.97 28.33
C HIS A 592 24.38 10.46 28.21
N ALA A 593 25.53 9.96 28.67
CA ALA A 593 25.91 8.55 28.53
C ALA A 593 26.34 7.94 29.88
N PHE A 594 25.59 6.98 30.42
CA PHE A 594 25.82 6.44 31.76
C PHE A 594 25.44 4.95 31.89
N ALA A 595 25.92 4.32 32.96
CA ALA A 595 25.49 2.98 33.40
C ALA A 595 25.52 1.90 32.29
N GLY A 596 26.63 1.73 31.58
CA GLY A 596 26.78 0.71 30.53
C GLY A 596 28.22 0.53 30.07
N GLN A 597 28.43 -0.18 28.97
CA GLN A 597 29.72 -0.16 28.26
C GLN A 597 30.00 1.27 27.78
N PRO A 598 31.22 1.79 27.96
CA PRO A 598 31.55 3.13 27.49
C PRO A 598 31.35 3.25 25.97
N VAL A 599 30.53 4.20 25.54
CA VAL A 599 30.34 4.49 24.11
C VAL A 599 31.51 5.33 23.57
N PRO A 600 32.22 4.90 22.53
CA PRO A 600 33.22 5.73 21.87
C PRO A 600 32.53 6.84 21.07
N ILE A 601 32.94 8.07 21.33
CA ILE A 601 32.64 9.24 20.51
C ILE A 601 33.90 9.53 19.70
N ALA A 602 33.88 9.21 18.42
CA ALA A 602 35.06 9.23 17.54
C ALA A 602 34.82 10.05 16.28
N ASN A 603 35.87 10.67 15.73
CA ASN A 603 35.80 11.45 14.48
C ASN A 603 34.66 12.48 14.44
N SER A 604 34.22 12.98 15.60
CA SER A 604 32.94 13.68 15.74
C SER A 604 33.12 15.12 16.19
N ILE A 605 32.10 15.94 15.91
CA ILE A 605 32.01 17.32 16.36
C ILE A 605 30.87 17.43 17.36
N VAL A 606 31.18 17.72 18.62
CA VAL A 606 30.21 18.07 19.67
C VAL A 606 30.43 19.52 20.08
N TRP A 607 29.68 20.43 19.45
CA TRP A 607 29.91 21.87 19.57
C TRP A 607 28.64 22.72 19.60
N GLY A 608 28.64 23.76 20.44
CA GLY A 608 27.55 24.74 20.47
C GLY A 608 26.26 24.22 21.08
N ASN A 609 26.35 23.22 21.95
CA ASN A 609 25.21 22.64 22.67
C ASN A 609 25.08 23.24 24.09
N GLY A 610 23.98 22.94 24.77
CA GLY A 610 23.78 23.25 26.19
C GLY A 610 24.92 22.71 27.07
N THR A 611 25.20 23.35 28.21
CA THR A 611 26.33 22.98 29.07
C THR A 611 25.87 22.23 30.32
N PRO A 612 26.56 21.15 30.73
CA PRO A 612 27.70 20.50 30.04
C PRO A 612 27.26 19.83 28.73
N GLN A 613 28.06 19.91 27.66
CA GLN A 613 27.65 19.36 26.34
C GLN A 613 27.65 17.83 26.32
N ILE A 614 28.60 17.21 27.02
CA ILE A 614 28.69 15.76 27.23
C ILE A 614 28.71 15.53 28.74
N SER A 615 27.95 14.54 29.21
CA SER A 615 27.85 14.19 30.62
C SER A 615 27.70 12.67 30.83
N GLY A 616 27.81 12.23 32.08
CA GLY A 616 27.78 10.82 32.48
C GLY A 616 29.16 10.22 32.66
N ASP A 617 29.22 8.88 32.84
CA ASP A 617 30.44 8.13 33.15
C ASP A 617 30.73 6.98 32.17
N ALA A 618 29.86 6.75 31.19
CA ALA A 618 29.95 5.66 30.22
C ALA A 618 30.23 6.16 28.80
N PHE A 619 31.24 7.02 28.64
CA PHE A 619 31.72 7.43 27.32
C PHE A 619 33.25 7.55 27.25
N THR A 620 33.78 7.46 26.05
CA THR A 620 35.18 7.82 25.73
C THR A 620 35.20 8.75 24.52
N THR A 621 36.25 9.55 24.38
CA THR A 621 36.39 10.47 23.24
C THR A 621 37.71 10.23 22.52
N HIS A 622 37.67 10.24 21.18
CA HIS A 622 38.84 10.02 20.32
C HIS A 622 38.73 10.92 19.09
N TYR A 623 39.82 11.57 18.66
CA TYR A 623 39.91 12.37 17.43
C TYR A 623 38.63 13.17 17.16
N SER A 624 38.29 14.08 18.06
CA SER A 624 36.99 14.77 18.04
C SER A 624 37.12 16.20 18.53
N ILE A 625 36.22 17.07 18.06
CA ILE A 625 36.01 18.39 18.63
C ILE A 625 35.01 18.27 19.77
N VAL A 626 35.48 18.48 20.99
CA VAL A 626 34.70 18.31 22.23
C VAL A 626 34.90 19.50 23.17
N PRO A 627 33.96 19.76 24.10
CA PRO A 627 34.11 20.86 25.07
C PRO A 627 35.39 20.80 25.90
N LEU A 628 35.82 21.98 26.38
CA LEU A 628 36.92 22.11 27.33
C LEU A 628 36.72 21.19 28.56
N GLY A 629 37.72 20.40 28.89
CA GLY A 629 37.73 19.52 30.07
C GLY A 629 37.36 18.06 29.79
N VAL A 630 36.90 17.75 28.59
CA VAL A 630 36.78 16.37 28.10
C VAL A 630 38.10 15.98 27.44
N ALA A 631 38.76 14.95 27.97
CA ALA A 631 40.07 14.50 27.50
C ALA A 631 39.94 13.18 26.72
N GLY A 632 40.70 13.08 25.64
CA GLY A 632 40.73 11.92 24.76
C GLY A 632 41.90 12.03 23.77
N PRO A 633 42.47 10.91 23.30
CA PRO A 633 43.49 10.95 22.26
C PRO A 633 43.00 11.71 21.02
N GLY A 634 43.80 12.63 20.47
CA GLY A 634 43.43 13.43 19.30
C GLY A 634 42.27 14.41 19.50
N CYS A 635 41.71 14.54 20.71
CA CYS A 635 40.61 15.45 20.99
C CYS A 635 41.09 16.87 21.27
N PHE A 636 40.38 17.86 20.77
CA PHE A 636 40.70 19.27 21.00
C PHE A 636 39.46 20.15 21.09
N ASN A 637 39.63 21.33 21.65
CA ASN A 637 38.56 22.29 21.90
C ASN A 637 38.75 23.52 21.01
N ALA A 638 38.20 23.48 19.79
CA ALA A 638 38.23 24.58 18.83
C ALA A 638 36.88 24.73 18.12
N ASN A 639 36.53 25.95 17.75
CA ASN A 639 35.30 26.21 17.00
C ASN A 639 35.38 25.54 15.62
N PRO A 640 34.44 24.64 15.26
CA PRO A 640 34.43 23.91 13.98
C PRO A 640 34.09 24.80 12.76
N LYS A 641 33.71 26.06 12.96
CA LYS A 641 33.43 27.03 11.88
C LYS A 641 32.49 26.49 10.78
N PHE A 642 31.26 26.14 11.17
CA PHE A 642 30.21 25.81 10.23
C PHE A 642 29.88 26.97 9.28
N VAL A 643 29.53 26.66 8.03
CA VAL A 643 29.26 27.66 6.97
C VAL A 643 28.08 28.57 7.31
N ALA A 644 26.92 28.00 7.65
CA ALA A 644 25.73 28.77 8.00
C ALA A 644 24.82 27.98 8.97
N PRO A 645 25.25 27.79 10.22
CA PRO A 645 24.55 26.91 11.17
C PRO A 645 23.14 27.39 11.52
N VAL A 646 22.89 28.71 11.55
CA VAL A 646 21.54 29.27 11.78
C VAL A 646 20.56 28.93 10.65
N ALA A 647 21.06 28.66 9.45
CA ALA A 647 20.27 28.23 8.31
C ALA A 647 20.24 26.70 8.15
N GLY A 648 20.72 25.94 9.15
CA GLY A 648 20.81 24.48 9.11
C GLY A 648 21.96 23.93 8.25
N ASN A 649 22.89 24.78 7.78
CA ASN A 649 24.05 24.32 7.00
C ASN A 649 25.26 24.11 7.92
N TYR A 650 25.46 22.86 8.30
CA TYR A 650 26.52 22.41 9.21
C TYR A 650 27.79 21.91 8.49
N ARG A 651 27.93 22.17 7.19
CA ARG A 651 29.19 21.90 6.47
C ARG A 651 30.32 22.78 7.00
N LEU A 652 31.55 22.30 6.86
CA LEU A 652 32.76 22.98 7.32
C LEU A 652 33.14 24.13 6.39
N ALA A 653 33.44 25.30 6.94
CA ALA A 653 34.08 26.35 6.17
C ALA A 653 35.55 25.99 5.90
N ALA A 654 36.12 26.46 4.80
CA ALA A 654 37.51 26.17 4.38
C ALA A 654 38.64 26.55 5.38
N THR A 655 38.31 27.21 6.50
CA THR A 655 39.29 27.51 7.57
C THR A 655 39.01 26.74 8.85
N SER A 656 38.13 25.74 8.77
CA SER A 656 37.73 24.92 9.89
C SER A 656 38.94 24.14 10.43
N PRO A 657 39.12 24.08 11.76
CA PRO A 657 40.10 23.19 12.38
C PRO A 657 39.66 21.72 12.36
N ALA A 658 38.45 21.44 11.88
CA ALA A 658 37.90 20.09 11.76
C ALA A 658 38.30 19.41 10.44
N ILE A 659 38.85 20.17 9.48
CA ILE A 659 39.31 19.64 8.20
C ILE A 659 40.61 18.87 8.43
N ASP A 660 40.76 17.71 7.79
CA ASP A 660 41.93 16.83 7.84
C ASP A 660 42.33 16.45 9.30
N ALA A 661 41.34 16.32 10.18
CA ALA A 661 41.55 16.13 11.62
C ALA A 661 41.01 14.80 12.17
N GLY A 662 40.33 14.01 11.33
CA GLY A 662 39.80 12.69 11.65
C GLY A 662 40.78 11.55 11.38
N LEU A 663 40.55 10.40 12.02
CA LEU A 663 41.36 9.19 11.89
C LEU A 663 40.60 8.06 11.19
N GLU A 664 41.11 7.61 10.04
CA GLU A 664 40.50 6.56 9.21
C GLU A 664 40.26 5.24 9.95
N TRP A 665 41.20 4.80 10.80
CA TRP A 665 41.07 3.53 11.54
C TRP A 665 39.95 3.50 12.58
N LEU A 666 39.33 4.64 12.85
CA LEU A 666 38.15 4.73 13.71
C LEU A 666 36.84 4.69 12.92
N LEU A 667 36.89 4.63 11.59
CA LEU A 667 35.70 4.41 10.77
C LEU A 667 35.18 2.98 10.99
N PRO A 668 33.87 2.80 11.18
CA PRO A 668 33.27 1.48 11.25
C PRO A 668 33.15 0.86 9.87
N VAL A 669 32.95 -0.46 9.86
CA VAL A 669 32.58 -1.21 8.65
C VAL A 669 31.23 -0.72 8.15
N ASP A 670 31.08 -0.56 6.84
CA ASP A 670 29.81 -0.22 6.19
C ASP A 670 28.85 -1.41 6.12
N ALA A 671 28.48 -1.92 7.30
CA ALA A 671 27.49 -2.98 7.41
C ALA A 671 26.07 -2.54 6.95
N ALA A 672 25.91 -1.27 6.59
CA ALA A 672 24.66 -0.66 6.18
C ALA A 672 24.49 -0.57 4.67
N ASP A 673 25.57 -0.72 3.89
CA ASP A 673 25.59 -0.39 2.45
C ASP A 673 25.10 1.06 2.26
N ALA A 674 25.88 2.02 2.75
CA ALA A 674 25.49 3.42 2.87
C ALA A 674 25.53 4.17 1.54
N ASP A 675 26.29 3.68 0.57
CA ASP A 675 26.41 4.21 -0.79
C ASP A 675 25.68 3.36 -1.85
N ASP A 676 25.10 2.22 -1.43
CA ASP A 676 24.36 1.24 -2.23
C ASP A 676 25.20 0.57 -3.35
N ASP A 677 26.50 0.37 -3.14
CA ASP A 677 27.39 -0.34 -4.06
C ASP A 677 27.40 -1.88 -3.87
N GLY A 678 26.90 -2.34 -2.71
CA GLY A 678 26.75 -3.74 -2.32
C GLY A 678 27.93 -4.35 -1.56
N ASP A 679 29.02 -3.62 -1.28
CA ASP A 679 30.14 -4.06 -0.45
C ASP A 679 29.95 -3.68 1.03
N VAL A 680 29.30 -4.57 1.79
CA VAL A 680 29.11 -4.36 3.23
C VAL A 680 30.33 -4.65 4.10
N THR A 681 31.50 -4.91 3.50
CA THR A 681 32.72 -5.35 4.22
C THR A 681 33.80 -4.29 4.31
N GLU A 682 33.69 -3.22 3.52
CA GLU A 682 34.61 -2.08 3.59
C GLU A 682 34.30 -1.15 4.76
N LEU A 683 35.13 -0.13 4.96
CA LEU A 683 34.85 0.93 5.91
C LEU A 683 33.84 1.89 5.30
N ILE A 684 33.07 2.60 6.12
CA ILE A 684 32.21 3.67 5.60
C ILE A 684 33.04 4.69 4.82
N ASP A 685 32.83 4.72 3.52
CA ASP A 685 33.71 5.35 2.54
C ASP A 685 33.13 6.66 2.01
N VAL A 686 31.84 6.93 2.24
CA VAL A 686 31.15 8.17 1.89
C VAL A 686 30.63 8.96 3.11
N ASP A 687 30.58 10.27 2.94
CA ASP A 687 30.02 11.21 3.90
C ASP A 687 28.49 11.33 3.75
N ARG A 688 27.88 12.27 4.46
CA ARG A 688 26.43 12.45 4.43
C ARG A 688 25.91 12.90 3.05
N ASP A 689 26.71 13.60 2.26
CA ASP A 689 26.37 14.09 0.92
C ASP A 689 26.75 13.09 -0.19
N GLY A 690 27.42 11.99 0.16
CA GLY A 690 27.97 11.02 -0.79
C GLY A 690 29.38 11.39 -1.28
N ASP A 691 30.04 12.37 -0.64
CA ASP A 691 31.43 12.71 -0.94
C ASP A 691 32.37 11.66 -0.28
N PRO A 692 33.42 11.19 -0.96
CA PRO A 692 34.31 10.17 -0.40
C PRO A 692 35.05 10.65 0.86
N ARG A 693 34.94 9.88 1.94
CA ARG A 693 35.70 9.99 3.21
C ARG A 693 37.14 9.49 3.08
N VAL A 694 37.34 8.52 2.20
CA VAL A 694 38.65 7.96 1.87
C VAL A 694 38.80 8.02 0.36
N ALA A 695 39.91 8.61 -0.13
CA ALA A 695 40.18 8.61 -1.56
C ALA A 695 40.45 7.17 -2.01
N SER A 696 39.48 6.55 -2.69
CA SER A 696 39.56 5.19 -3.22
C SER A 696 40.85 4.99 -4.03
N GLY A 697 41.81 4.23 -3.48
CA GLY A 697 43.01 3.84 -4.24
C GLY A 697 44.30 3.44 -3.52
N SER A 698 44.49 3.57 -2.20
CA SER A 698 45.73 3.08 -1.56
C SER A 698 45.55 1.70 -0.93
N ALA A 699 45.88 0.67 -1.70
CA ALA A 699 46.21 -0.66 -1.17
C ALA A 699 47.53 -0.68 -0.37
N ASP A 700 47.88 0.41 0.32
CA ASP A 700 49.04 0.52 1.19
C ASP A 700 48.61 0.98 2.57
N ALA A 701 48.56 0.03 3.49
CA ALA A 701 48.05 0.19 4.86
C ALA A 701 49.00 0.95 5.80
N ASP A 702 49.90 1.79 5.27
CA ASP A 702 51.03 2.37 6.02
C ASP A 702 51.22 3.91 5.83
N THR A 703 50.28 4.63 5.20
CA THR A 703 50.34 6.11 5.10
C THR A 703 49.36 6.81 6.04
N CYS A 704 49.90 7.41 7.10
CA CYS A 704 49.19 8.24 8.08
C CYS A 704 48.87 9.65 7.54
N THR A 705 48.19 9.76 6.38
CA THR A 705 47.72 11.04 5.85
C THR A 705 46.25 11.23 6.23
N LEU A 706 46.01 12.13 7.19
CA LEU A 706 44.67 12.55 7.62
C LEU A 706 44.01 13.31 6.46
N VAL A 707 43.19 12.64 5.65
CA VAL A 707 42.31 13.27 4.62
C VAL A 707 40.85 13.24 5.07
N LEU A 708 40.59 12.66 6.24
CA LEU A 708 39.25 12.53 6.83
C LEU A 708 38.92 13.78 7.64
N ASP A 709 37.83 14.45 7.31
CA ASP A 709 37.29 15.55 8.11
C ASP A 709 36.51 15.03 9.33
N LEU A 710 36.47 15.81 10.41
CA LEU A 710 35.62 15.48 11.56
C LEU A 710 34.16 15.78 11.27
N GLY A 711 33.28 14.91 11.75
CA GLY A 711 31.84 15.05 11.68
C GLY A 711 31.21 14.43 10.43
N ALA A 712 29.97 14.81 10.17
CA ALA A 712 29.13 14.18 9.15
C ALA A 712 29.44 14.59 7.70
N TYR A 713 30.28 15.60 7.50
CA TYR A 713 30.56 16.16 6.17
C TYR A 713 32.06 16.24 5.91
N GLU A 714 32.44 15.90 4.69
CA GLU A 714 33.73 16.25 4.12
C GLU A 714 33.67 17.65 3.49
N SER A 715 34.78 18.35 3.46
CA SER A 715 34.87 19.66 2.83
C SER A 715 35.00 19.53 1.31
N ALA A 716 34.00 20.03 0.58
CA ALA A 716 34.04 20.16 -0.87
C ALA A 716 35.15 21.14 -1.30
N GLY A 717 36.41 20.67 -1.41
CA GLY A 717 37.51 21.60 -1.65
C GLY A 717 38.95 21.08 -1.68
N ALA A 718 39.24 19.82 -1.37
CA ALA A 718 40.57 19.26 -1.62
C ALA A 718 40.50 18.20 -2.72
N ALA A 719 40.79 18.59 -3.96
CA ALA A 719 41.43 17.63 -4.85
C ALA A 719 42.67 17.09 -4.10
N PRO A 720 42.93 15.78 -4.10
CA PRO A 720 43.95 15.18 -3.25
C PRO A 720 45.24 15.96 -3.43
N ALA A 721 45.82 16.42 -2.31
CA ALA A 721 47.24 16.71 -2.33
C ALA A 721 47.91 15.45 -2.88
N VAL A 722 48.70 15.63 -3.94
CA VAL A 722 49.58 14.61 -4.52
C VAL A 722 50.17 13.82 -3.34
N PRO A 723 50.12 12.47 -3.35
CA PRO A 723 50.57 11.66 -2.21
C PRO A 723 51.90 12.19 -1.72
N THR A 724 51.93 12.71 -0.50
CA THR A 724 53.14 13.26 0.10
C THR A 724 54.11 12.11 0.23
N LEU A 725 55.20 12.13 -0.53
CA LEU A 725 56.26 11.14 -0.43
C LEU A 725 56.80 11.18 1.01
N LEU A 726 56.86 10.04 1.70
CA LEU A 726 57.36 9.98 3.07
C LEU A 726 58.77 10.59 3.12
N GLY A 727 58.95 11.70 3.84
CA GLY A 727 60.21 12.43 3.89
C GLY A 727 60.31 13.67 3.00
N ASP A 728 59.26 14.03 2.24
CA ASP A 728 59.14 15.32 1.53
C ASP A 728 58.58 16.35 2.52
N LEU A 729 59.50 16.96 3.28
CA LEU A 729 59.17 17.85 4.39
C LEU A 729 58.87 19.28 3.93
N ASN A 730 59.19 19.63 2.69
CA ASN A 730 58.93 20.94 2.11
C ASN A 730 57.77 20.95 1.09
N HIS A 731 57.21 19.78 0.77
CA HIS A 731 56.10 19.54 -0.15
C HIS A 731 56.40 19.97 -1.60
N ASP A 732 57.64 19.81 -2.06
CA ASP A 732 58.04 20.11 -3.44
C ASP A 732 57.94 18.91 -4.40
N GLY A 733 57.55 17.75 -3.88
CA GLY A 733 57.34 16.52 -4.61
C GLY A 733 58.60 15.68 -4.83
N ILE A 734 59.73 16.03 -4.20
CA ILE A 734 61.01 15.31 -4.28
C ILE A 734 61.64 15.20 -2.88
N VAL A 735 62.02 13.99 -2.45
CA VAL A 735 62.76 13.83 -1.19
C VAL A 735 64.25 14.04 -1.45
N GLY A 736 64.78 15.18 -0.99
CA GLY A 736 66.14 15.56 -1.30
C GLY A 736 66.88 16.30 -0.18
N ALA A 737 67.93 17.02 -0.59
CA ALA A 737 68.79 17.72 0.35
C ALA A 737 68.08 18.87 1.10
N ALA A 738 66.98 19.39 0.54
CA ALA A 738 66.15 20.40 1.18
C ALA A 738 65.40 19.81 2.39
N ASP A 739 64.81 18.63 2.21
CA ASP A 739 64.07 17.91 3.26
C ASP A 739 64.99 17.38 4.34
N LEU A 740 66.15 16.86 3.97
CA LEU A 740 67.19 16.52 4.93
C LEU A 740 67.61 17.71 5.79
N GLY A 741 67.67 18.90 5.18
CA GLY A 741 67.95 20.14 5.89
C GLY A 741 66.87 20.47 6.94
N LEU A 742 65.60 20.24 6.60
CA LEU A 742 64.46 20.44 7.51
C LEU A 742 64.43 19.40 8.63
N LEU A 743 64.70 18.12 8.32
CA LEU A 743 64.79 17.06 9.33
C LEU A 743 65.89 17.33 10.34
N LEU A 744 67.09 17.69 9.87
CA LEU A 744 68.23 18.00 10.74
C LEU A 744 67.98 19.27 11.57
N ALA A 745 67.19 20.22 11.08
CA ALA A 745 66.82 21.42 11.82
C ALA A 745 65.85 21.13 12.98
N ALA A 746 65.08 20.03 12.89
CA ALA A 746 64.11 19.59 13.89
C ALA A 746 64.65 18.54 14.87
N TRP A 747 65.95 18.20 14.82
CA TRP A 747 66.55 17.10 15.57
C TRP A 747 66.36 17.23 17.09
N GLY A 748 65.72 16.22 17.71
CA GLY A 748 65.47 16.18 19.15
C GLY A 748 64.00 15.95 19.53
N PRO A 749 63.63 16.19 20.81
CA PRO A 749 62.28 15.96 21.31
C PRO A 749 61.23 16.80 20.57
N ALA A 750 60.11 16.16 20.22
CA ALA A 750 59.10 16.66 19.31
C ALA A 750 57.71 16.81 19.98
N PRO A 751 57.55 17.62 21.05
CA PRO A 751 56.26 17.76 21.72
C PRO A 751 55.29 18.58 20.87
N GLY A 752 54.37 17.91 20.18
CA GLY A 752 53.26 18.51 19.44
C GLY A 752 53.34 18.41 17.91
N CYS A 753 53.64 17.22 17.38
CA CYS A 753 53.70 16.89 15.94
C CYS A 753 54.51 17.88 15.08
N PRO A 754 55.84 17.94 15.23
CA PRO A 754 56.67 18.48 14.18
C PRO A 754 56.65 17.51 12.99
N ALA A 755 56.39 18.03 11.80
CA ALA A 755 56.31 17.27 10.54
C ALA A 755 57.54 16.39 10.21
N ALA A 756 58.63 16.50 10.98
CA ALA A 756 59.87 15.73 10.84
C ALA A 756 59.97 14.48 11.73
N ASP A 757 59.02 14.25 12.65
CA ASP A 757 58.88 13.02 13.45
C ASP A 757 58.08 12.01 12.62
N LEU A 758 58.77 11.37 11.67
CA LEU A 758 58.18 10.56 10.63
C LEU A 758 57.72 9.18 11.13
N ASN A 759 58.28 8.70 12.25
CA ASN A 759 57.86 7.45 12.87
C ASN A 759 56.90 7.64 14.06
N GLY A 760 56.60 8.89 14.44
CA GLY A 760 55.63 9.25 15.47
C GLY A 760 56.04 8.86 16.90
N ASP A 761 57.34 8.66 17.16
CA ASP A 761 57.84 8.22 18.47
C ASP A 761 58.03 9.38 19.48
N GLY A 762 57.77 10.61 19.05
CA GLY A 762 57.90 11.82 19.85
C GLY A 762 59.31 12.41 19.85
N VAL A 763 60.25 11.90 19.05
CA VAL A 763 61.65 12.36 18.96
C VAL A 763 62.20 12.25 17.53
N VAL A 764 62.49 13.39 16.88
CA VAL A 764 63.19 13.42 15.58
C VAL A 764 64.64 12.96 15.76
N ASN A 765 64.97 11.77 15.24
CA ASN A 765 66.26 11.12 15.45
C ASN A 765 66.74 10.32 14.22
N GLY A 766 67.70 9.42 14.45
CA GLY A 766 68.28 8.58 13.39
C GLY A 766 67.28 7.64 12.71
N ALA A 767 66.17 7.31 13.37
CA ALA A 767 65.09 6.54 12.79
C ALA A 767 64.35 7.33 11.69
N ASP A 768 64.02 8.60 11.95
CA ASP A 768 63.38 9.48 10.97
C ASP A 768 64.30 9.82 9.80
N LEU A 769 65.59 10.01 10.08
CA LEU A 769 66.60 10.18 9.04
C LEU A 769 66.68 8.97 8.12
N ALA A 770 66.54 7.76 8.65
CA ALA A 770 66.53 6.55 7.84
C ALA A 770 65.32 6.51 6.89
N LEU A 771 64.18 7.07 7.29
CA LEU A 771 62.97 7.18 6.46
C LEU A 771 63.16 8.19 5.33
N VAL A 772 63.73 9.38 5.60
CA VAL A 772 64.08 10.36 4.54
C VAL A 772 65.11 9.79 3.56
N LEU A 773 66.10 9.06 4.04
CA LEU A 773 67.11 8.44 3.17
C LEU A 773 66.55 7.26 2.37
N ALA A 774 65.56 6.53 2.91
CA ALA A 774 64.90 5.43 2.21
C ALA A 774 64.03 5.92 1.04
N ALA A 775 63.46 7.12 1.18
CA ALA A 775 62.64 7.76 0.14
C ALA A 775 63.43 8.70 -0.79
N TRP A 776 64.75 8.79 -0.65
CA TRP A 776 65.60 9.74 -1.38
C TRP A 776 65.57 9.54 -2.89
N GLY A 777 65.15 10.56 -3.64
CA GLY A 777 65.18 10.52 -5.12
C GLY A 777 64.12 11.35 -5.80
#